data_AF-A0A938B3Y8-F1
#
_entry.id   AF-A0A938B3Y8-F1
#
_cell.length_a   1.000
_cell.length_b   1.000
_cell.length_c   1.000
_cell.angle_alpha   90.00
_cell.angle_beta   90.00
_cell.angle_gamma   90.00
#
_symmetry.space_group_name_H-M   'P 1'
#
loop_
_entity.id
_entity.type
_entity.pdbx_description
1 polymer ?
#
loop_
_entity_poly.entity_id
_entity_poly.type
_entity_poly.pdbx_seq_one_letter_code
_entity_poly.pdbx_strand_id
1 'polypeptide(L)'
;GGYACREYWSDAGWAWRVQEQRTQPRYWEDRTWHSPLYPVVGVSWFAAQAYAAWLTTSQRLKIMRSSGKGTFMATSAPAPHTSQGEITFILQGSTVQDAPVLTSVTGALARIEPITTVSLSGARGAAGTETVVVAPHTVVEIRTEKGHKVWTTAARLHELVAPRASRGIASEHTLIGPDTFAHGTARGIVGKIVLHTLRFLRLDVAREAARRIATQWEQHTLQSVADSSAVLYRCLPSPRDDTTGNAPILTPLDAPLPTNQPLLLFLHGTASSTQGSFFELWQKPSEPIRPLFETYKQHIYALEHKTLTASPIHNAIALAQALPAGARLHLVSHSRGGLIGELLCRGSRVDADPFDLTDLTVFARHEGAAARGDLTHLNQLLKDKRIRVERFVRAACPVRGTTLASQRFDIYLSILFNLLSDVSAYVPILGQALDIFSELVMAIAQERTDPTVLPGLEAMLPDAPLVRLLNRPGVQLGGEMRVIAGDIGGGTVGSLFKTLLTDPLYQEDHDLVVNTEAMFGGATRQHGQAFYFERGPTVSHFQYFHNPSTASRLPRTLTRAAGQPDDFTPYTQEHAAEDTQFYARSEEAPRHAVIVLPGFSGSHLASGTHRVWAEPGMLMFSGLASLDIDATGVTPDGLVASSYQNLCQYVSRSFDVFPFPYDWRQSVCSSAALLADLVHQLLDDPRRHGLPVSLLAHGMGGLVARALLADSKVLWDRMSERVKAPLVMLGVPQTGSHATVALLLGRDRLIKHLALLDPSHTPRAVLAILSRFPGLLERLPAEERLFQEATWQHWHEIDDPSGQAWVIPAPQHLEQAQATQLKLAAAWTEDQMARVCAIAGRAEATPVDIQVAQQPDGSSRLLLLATPHGDGRVPWHTAVTPQPPTWYVEAAHGDLADCPAAFPGIVDLLRHGTTALLPQGPVVAREALDRFAMPAEPMPLFPTEHDVLHAGLGRSKQRRQASQGPRATVSIVHGSLAFATYPVMVGHYQGDTFVSAEA
;
A
#
# COMPACT_ATOMS: atom_id res chain seq x y z
N GLY A 1 15.81 40.77 -27.72
CA GLY A 1 14.55 41.03 -28.44
C GLY A 1 13.38 40.91 -27.49
N GLY A 2 12.41 41.82 -27.54
CA GLY A 2 11.24 41.89 -26.64
C GLY A 2 11.03 43.26 -25.98
N TYR A 3 12.10 43.99 -25.64
CA TYR A 3 12.07 45.35 -25.07
C TYR A 3 11.60 46.43 -26.07
N ALA A 4 11.60 46.12 -27.37
CA ALA A 4 11.11 47.00 -28.43
C ALA A 4 9.64 46.75 -28.80
N CYS A 5 9.02 45.66 -28.30
CA CYS A 5 7.69 45.22 -28.72
C CYS A 5 6.66 45.60 -27.67
N ARG A 6 5.89 46.68 -27.91
CA ARG A 6 4.87 47.21 -26.98
C ARG A 6 3.87 46.17 -26.49
N GLU A 7 3.54 45.24 -27.38
CA GLU A 7 2.50 44.21 -27.27
C GLU A 7 2.68 43.29 -26.05
N TYR A 8 3.93 43.11 -25.62
CA TYR A 8 4.23 42.24 -24.48
C TYR A 8 4.16 42.96 -23.14
N TRP A 9 4.15 44.29 -23.11
CA TRP A 9 4.22 45.07 -21.88
C TRP A 9 2.83 45.51 -21.42
N SER A 10 2.61 45.55 -20.10
CA SER A 10 1.47 46.28 -19.53
C SER A 10 1.65 47.79 -19.71
N ASP A 11 0.57 48.58 -19.61
CA ASP A 11 0.64 50.03 -19.78
C ASP A 11 1.60 50.68 -18.77
N ALA A 12 1.50 50.27 -17.50
CA ALA A 12 2.41 50.71 -16.45
C ALA A 12 3.86 50.24 -16.71
N GLY A 13 4.05 48.99 -17.18
CA GLY A 13 5.37 48.46 -17.50
C GLY A 13 6.02 49.15 -18.70
N TRP A 14 5.24 49.50 -19.72
CA TRP A 14 5.74 50.24 -20.88
C TRP A 14 6.10 51.68 -20.52
N ALA A 15 5.24 52.36 -19.74
CA ALA A 15 5.53 53.70 -19.23
C ALA A 15 6.83 53.70 -18.40
N TRP A 16 7.00 52.73 -17.49
CA TRP A 16 8.24 52.54 -16.74
C TRP A 16 9.44 52.31 -17.67
N ARG A 17 9.32 51.41 -18.64
CA ARG A 17 10.40 51.09 -19.59
C ARG A 17 10.85 52.32 -20.38
N VAL A 18 9.91 53.17 -20.81
CA VAL A 18 10.19 54.40 -21.55
C VAL A 18 10.81 55.47 -20.64
N GLN A 19 10.25 55.66 -19.45
CA GLN A 19 10.76 56.62 -18.46
C GLN A 19 12.20 56.28 -18.04
N GLU A 20 12.48 55.02 -17.77
CA GLU A 20 13.81 54.53 -17.36
C GLU A 20 14.74 54.25 -18.56
N GLN A 21 14.28 54.52 -19.79
CA GLN A 21 15.01 54.29 -21.05
C GLN A 21 15.64 52.89 -21.18
N ARG A 22 15.01 51.85 -20.61
CA ARG A 22 15.59 50.50 -20.55
C ARG A 22 15.44 49.79 -21.88
N THR A 23 16.55 49.33 -22.47
CA THR A 23 16.55 48.49 -23.68
C THR A 23 16.83 47.01 -23.40
N GLN A 24 17.29 46.71 -22.19
CA GLN A 24 17.68 45.39 -21.68
C GLN A 24 17.70 45.39 -20.14
N PRO A 25 17.84 44.22 -19.49
CA PRO A 25 18.02 44.13 -18.04
C PRO A 25 19.19 44.98 -17.53
N ARG A 26 19.07 45.47 -16.29
CA ARG A 26 19.94 46.51 -15.74
C ARG A 26 21.43 46.18 -15.78
N TYR A 27 21.79 44.91 -15.58
CA TYR A 27 23.19 44.45 -15.49
C TYR A 27 23.63 43.65 -16.72
N TRP A 28 22.91 43.77 -17.84
CA TRP A 28 23.16 42.95 -19.03
C TRP A 28 24.54 43.15 -19.66
N GLU A 29 25.12 44.35 -19.60
CA GLU A 29 26.51 44.61 -20.07
C GLU A 29 27.55 44.54 -18.93
N ASP A 30 27.11 44.29 -17.70
CA ASP A 30 28.02 44.27 -16.56
C ASP A 30 28.73 42.92 -16.50
N ARG A 31 30.00 42.89 -16.89
CA ARG A 31 30.82 41.66 -16.94
C ARG A 31 30.99 40.96 -15.60
N THR A 32 30.74 41.64 -14.48
CA THR A 32 30.75 41.02 -13.14
C THR A 32 29.48 40.20 -12.90
N TRP A 33 28.36 40.59 -13.52
CA TRP A 33 27.02 40.02 -13.29
C TRP A 33 26.41 39.34 -14.53
N HIS A 34 27.09 39.37 -15.67
CA HIS A 34 26.65 38.79 -16.93
C HIS A 34 27.72 37.86 -17.53
N SER A 35 27.47 36.55 -17.41
CA SER A 35 28.25 35.44 -17.99
C SER A 35 27.29 34.48 -18.71
N PRO A 36 27.67 33.80 -19.81
CA PRO A 36 26.82 32.81 -20.47
C PRO A 36 26.36 31.66 -19.56
N LEU A 37 27.04 31.45 -18.43
CA LEU A 37 26.73 30.43 -17.44
C LEU A 37 25.90 30.96 -16.24
N TYR A 38 25.60 32.26 -16.18
CA TYR A 38 24.85 32.88 -15.08
C TYR A 38 23.43 33.28 -15.52
N PRO A 39 22.46 33.26 -14.59
CA PRO A 39 21.15 33.80 -14.87
C PRO A 39 21.23 35.31 -15.12
N VAL A 40 20.34 35.81 -15.97
CA VAL A 40 20.23 37.23 -16.27
C VAL A 40 19.69 37.97 -15.05
N VAL A 41 20.50 38.85 -14.47
CA VAL A 41 20.15 39.64 -13.28
C VAL A 41 19.87 41.11 -13.61
N GLY A 42 19.10 41.79 -12.74
CA GLY A 42 18.64 43.15 -12.99
C GLY A 42 17.37 43.25 -13.85
N VAL A 43 16.56 42.18 -13.88
CA VAL A 43 15.23 42.15 -14.51
C VAL A 43 14.22 42.76 -13.54
N SER A 44 13.46 43.77 -13.98
CA SER A 44 12.38 44.35 -13.17
C SER A 44 11.13 43.47 -13.21
N TRP A 45 10.22 43.68 -12.25
CA TRP A 45 8.90 43.04 -12.26
C TRP A 45 8.15 43.23 -13.59
N PHE A 46 8.21 44.43 -14.16
CA PHE A 46 7.59 44.73 -15.46
C PHE A 46 8.24 43.97 -16.62
N ALA A 47 9.57 43.79 -16.58
CA ALA A 47 10.28 43.02 -17.59
C ALA A 47 9.97 41.51 -17.48
N ALA A 48 9.83 40.97 -16.28
CA ALA A 48 9.42 39.59 -16.06
C ALA A 48 7.99 39.34 -16.57
N GLN A 49 7.06 40.28 -16.28
CA GLN A 49 5.69 40.23 -16.80
C GLN A 49 5.68 40.27 -18.34
N ALA A 50 6.49 41.12 -18.96
CA ALA A 50 6.58 41.22 -20.41
C ALA A 50 7.19 39.97 -21.05
N TYR A 51 8.21 39.38 -20.41
CA TYR A 51 8.77 38.11 -20.85
C TYR A 51 7.74 36.98 -20.80
N ALA A 52 6.96 36.89 -19.72
CA ALA A 52 5.88 35.89 -19.61
C ALA A 52 4.80 36.09 -20.68
N ALA A 53 4.42 37.33 -20.99
CA ALA A 53 3.47 37.64 -22.06
C ALA A 53 4.03 37.28 -23.46
N TRP A 54 5.29 37.60 -23.73
CA TRP A 54 5.98 37.18 -24.94
C TRP A 54 6.05 35.65 -25.05
N LEU A 55 6.40 34.95 -23.98
CA LEU A 55 6.48 33.48 -23.96
C LEU A 55 5.11 32.86 -24.23
N THR A 56 4.07 33.43 -23.62
CA THR A 56 2.67 33.03 -23.81
C THR A 56 2.24 33.17 -25.28
N THR A 57 2.60 34.29 -25.91
CA THR A 57 2.29 34.57 -27.32
C THR A 57 3.11 33.68 -28.26
N SER A 58 4.40 33.50 -27.98
CA SER A 58 5.35 32.75 -28.82
C SER A 58 5.16 31.23 -28.73
N GLN A 59 4.66 30.72 -27.60
CA GLN A 59 4.38 29.30 -27.39
C GLN A 59 2.89 28.95 -27.53
N ARG A 60 2.02 29.90 -27.95
CA ARG A 60 0.55 29.75 -28.05
C ARG A 60 -0.10 29.17 -26.78
N LEU A 61 0.41 29.51 -25.60
CA LEU A 61 -0.18 29.08 -24.33
C LEU A 61 -1.41 29.96 -24.02
N LYS A 62 -2.59 29.37 -23.78
CA LYS A 62 -3.76 30.12 -23.30
C LYS A 62 -3.70 30.23 -21.78
N ILE A 63 -3.40 31.41 -21.25
CA ILE A 63 -3.67 31.74 -19.84
C ILE A 63 -4.91 32.63 -19.80
N MET A 64 -5.99 32.14 -19.19
CA MET A 64 -7.13 32.97 -18.81
C MET A 64 -6.66 33.97 -17.75
N ARG A 65 -6.76 35.27 -18.03
CA ARG A 65 -6.60 36.31 -17.01
C ARG A 65 -7.87 36.32 -16.14
N SER A 66 -7.79 35.84 -14.90
CA SER A 66 -8.78 36.13 -13.88
C SER A 66 -8.37 37.40 -13.13
N SER A 67 -9.25 38.40 -13.15
CA SER A 67 -9.27 39.49 -12.17
C SER A 67 -9.87 38.96 -10.88
N GLY A 68 -9.10 38.90 -9.79
CA GLY A 68 -9.64 38.68 -8.44
C GLY A 68 -8.87 37.65 -7.63
N LYS A 69 -8.47 38.07 -6.43
CA LYS A 69 -7.69 37.33 -5.41
C LYS A 69 -8.15 35.88 -5.24
N GLY A 70 -7.22 34.93 -5.37
CA GLY A 70 -7.41 33.53 -5.03
C GLY A 70 -6.13 32.74 -5.30
N THR A 71 -5.45 32.32 -4.24
CA THR A 71 -4.24 31.50 -4.25
C THR A 71 -4.59 30.09 -4.72
N PHE A 72 -3.98 29.60 -5.80
CA PHE A 72 -4.14 28.22 -6.27
C PHE A 72 -2.96 27.36 -5.81
N MET A 73 -3.25 26.24 -5.14
CA MET A 73 -2.28 25.19 -4.83
C MET A 73 -2.02 24.37 -6.08
N ALA A 74 -0.75 24.29 -6.49
CA ALA A 74 -0.30 23.34 -7.51
C ALA A 74 -0.11 21.98 -6.83
N THR A 75 -0.81 20.97 -7.34
CA THR A 75 -0.47 19.56 -7.11
C THR A 75 0.93 19.33 -7.67
N SER A 76 1.86 18.91 -6.81
CA SER A 76 3.23 18.56 -7.18
C SER A 76 3.22 17.27 -7.99
N ALA A 77 2.99 17.39 -9.30
CA ALA A 77 3.65 16.49 -10.23
C ALA A 77 5.17 16.68 -10.03
N PRO A 78 5.97 15.60 -9.95
CA PRO A 78 7.42 15.75 -9.91
C PRO A 78 7.84 16.60 -11.12
N ALA A 79 8.56 17.70 -10.86
CA ALA A 79 9.12 18.51 -11.93
C ALA A 79 9.91 17.57 -12.86
N PRO A 80 9.78 17.69 -14.19
CA PRO A 80 10.59 16.89 -15.09
C PRO A 80 12.05 17.31 -14.86
N HIS A 81 12.83 16.47 -14.18
CA HIS A 81 14.25 16.46 -14.40
C HIS A 81 14.44 16.17 -15.89
N THR A 82 14.69 17.23 -16.66
CA THR A 82 15.30 17.11 -17.98
C THR A 82 16.73 16.67 -17.74
N SER A 83 16.93 15.38 -17.47
CA SER A 83 18.23 14.76 -17.70
C SER A 83 18.46 14.83 -19.21
N GLN A 84 19.19 15.85 -19.67
CA GLN A 84 19.71 15.93 -21.04
C GLN A 84 20.84 14.89 -21.28
N GLY A 85 20.77 13.73 -20.64
CA GLY A 85 21.72 12.64 -20.79
C GLY A 85 21.09 11.49 -21.55
N GLU A 86 21.81 10.96 -22.55
CA GLU A 86 21.47 9.68 -23.17
C GLU A 86 21.80 8.53 -22.22
N ILE A 87 21.08 7.41 -22.33
CA ILE A 87 21.33 6.19 -21.56
C ILE A 87 21.94 5.14 -22.48
N THR A 88 23.06 4.56 -22.04
CA THR A 88 23.78 3.52 -22.78
C THR A 88 23.50 2.14 -22.19
N PHE A 89 22.95 1.25 -23.02
CA PHE A 89 22.76 -0.17 -22.74
C PHE A 89 23.79 -1.00 -23.50
N ILE A 90 24.46 -1.92 -22.80
CA ILE A 90 25.34 -2.94 -23.38
C ILE A 90 24.60 -4.27 -23.26
N LEU A 91 24.20 -4.82 -24.41
CA LEU A 91 23.39 -6.03 -24.53
C LEU A 91 24.32 -7.21 -24.86
N GLN A 92 24.37 -8.22 -23.99
CA GLN A 92 25.24 -9.40 -24.12
C GLN A 92 24.49 -10.58 -24.74
N GLY A 93 25.16 -11.36 -25.59
CA GLY A 93 24.55 -12.51 -26.27
C GLY A 93 23.48 -12.08 -27.27
N SER A 94 23.68 -10.90 -27.88
CA SER A 94 22.68 -10.18 -28.65
C SER A 94 22.85 -10.31 -30.16
N THR A 95 21.76 -10.13 -30.91
CA THR A 95 21.78 -9.97 -32.37
C THR A 95 20.73 -8.93 -32.78
N VAL A 96 21.14 -7.92 -33.54
CA VAL A 96 20.23 -6.92 -34.10
C VAL A 96 19.32 -7.58 -35.14
N GLN A 97 18.03 -7.25 -35.08
CA GLN A 97 17.04 -7.70 -36.04
C GLN A 97 16.46 -6.52 -36.79
N ASP A 98 16.20 -6.73 -38.09
CA ASP A 98 15.36 -5.83 -38.86
C ASP A 98 13.93 -5.90 -38.29
N ALA A 99 13.52 -4.81 -37.66
CA ALA A 99 12.20 -4.70 -37.08
C ALA A 99 11.23 -4.14 -38.14
N PRO A 100 10.08 -4.80 -38.40
CA PRO A 100 9.07 -4.21 -39.25
C PRO A 100 8.59 -2.88 -38.63
N VAL A 101 8.32 -1.90 -39.48
CA VAL A 101 7.66 -0.64 -39.06
C VAL A 101 6.30 -1.00 -38.47
N LEU A 102 6.09 -0.67 -37.19
CA LEU A 102 4.81 -0.86 -36.54
C LEU A 102 3.83 0.14 -37.14
N THR A 103 2.77 -0.35 -37.76
CA THR A 103 1.70 0.52 -38.26
C THR A 103 0.76 0.77 -37.10
N SER A 104 0.54 2.04 -36.72
CA SER A 104 -0.43 2.35 -35.67
C SER A 104 -1.84 1.98 -36.15
N VAL A 105 -2.52 1.14 -35.38
CA VAL A 105 -3.93 0.79 -35.52
C VAL A 105 -4.82 2.00 -35.23
N THR A 106 -4.37 2.91 -34.38
CA THR A 106 -5.10 4.15 -34.04
C THR A 106 -4.78 5.33 -34.97
N GLY A 107 -3.88 5.15 -35.94
CA GLY A 107 -3.58 6.10 -37.00
C GLY A 107 -2.85 7.35 -36.49
N ALA A 108 -3.47 8.53 -36.65
CA ALA A 108 -2.84 9.83 -36.35
C ALA A 108 -2.67 10.13 -34.84
N LEU A 109 -3.11 9.24 -33.94
CA LEU A 109 -3.02 9.44 -32.50
C LEU A 109 -1.63 9.11 -31.93
N ALA A 110 -0.91 8.17 -32.56
CA ALA A 110 0.45 7.81 -32.18
C ALA A 110 1.25 7.37 -33.42
N ARG A 111 2.46 7.90 -33.58
CA ARG A 111 3.44 7.39 -34.54
C ARG A 111 4.49 6.59 -33.78
N ILE A 112 4.65 5.32 -34.17
CA ILE A 112 5.51 4.35 -33.49
C ILE A 112 6.64 3.97 -34.44
N GLU A 113 7.86 4.40 -34.12
CA GLU A 113 9.04 4.11 -34.94
C GLU A 113 10.03 3.23 -34.16
N PRO A 114 10.35 2.02 -34.65
CA PRO A 114 11.40 1.23 -34.04
C PRO A 114 12.76 1.92 -34.25
N ILE A 115 13.47 2.16 -33.15
CA ILE A 115 14.86 2.62 -33.17
C ILE A 115 15.77 1.42 -33.46
N THR A 116 15.60 0.35 -32.67
CA THR A 116 16.31 -0.91 -32.86
C THR A 116 15.56 -2.06 -32.17
N THR A 117 15.69 -3.27 -32.70
CA THR A 117 15.23 -4.50 -32.04
C THR A 117 16.41 -5.43 -31.89
N VAL A 118 16.59 -5.94 -30.68
CA VAL A 118 17.70 -6.79 -30.30
C VAL A 118 17.15 -8.07 -29.71
N SER A 119 17.51 -9.21 -30.28
CA SER A 119 17.24 -10.52 -29.67
C SER A 119 18.41 -10.97 -28.81
N LEU A 120 18.10 -11.62 -27.69
CA LEU A 120 19.05 -12.12 -26.71
C LEU A 120 19.00 -13.66 -26.74
N SER A 121 20.16 -14.32 -26.73
CA SER A 121 20.25 -15.79 -26.75
C SER A 121 21.21 -16.32 -25.69
N GLY A 122 20.82 -17.38 -24.98
CA GLY A 122 21.64 -18.06 -23.97
C GLY A 122 22.55 -19.17 -24.52
N ALA A 123 22.58 -19.39 -25.84
CA ALA A 123 23.37 -20.46 -26.45
C ALA A 123 24.87 -20.15 -26.37
N ARG A 124 25.69 -21.10 -25.90
CA ARG A 124 27.16 -20.99 -25.87
C ARG A 124 27.68 -20.89 -27.31
N GLY A 125 27.89 -19.67 -27.79
CA GLY A 125 28.35 -19.37 -29.15
C GLY A 125 27.86 -18.03 -29.72
N ALA A 126 26.86 -17.38 -29.12
CA ALA A 126 26.41 -16.05 -29.54
C ALA A 126 27.37 -14.96 -29.03
N ALA A 127 28.41 -14.65 -29.81
CA ALA A 127 29.46 -13.68 -29.47
C ALA A 127 29.11 -12.23 -29.89
N GLY A 128 27.84 -11.83 -29.79
CA GLY A 128 27.41 -10.46 -30.09
C GLY A 128 27.27 -9.63 -28.82
N THR A 129 27.87 -8.43 -28.82
CA THR A 129 27.60 -7.38 -27.83
C THR A 129 27.11 -6.16 -28.58
N GLU A 130 25.88 -5.72 -28.31
CA GLU A 130 25.29 -4.55 -28.96
C GLU A 130 25.18 -3.39 -27.98
N THR A 131 25.59 -2.21 -28.42
CA THR A 131 25.48 -0.99 -27.63
C THR A 131 24.33 -0.15 -28.16
N VAL A 132 23.33 0.11 -27.32
CA VAL A 132 22.16 0.92 -27.67
C VAL A 132 22.16 2.18 -26.83
N VAL A 133 22.19 3.34 -27.49
CA VAL A 133 22.16 4.66 -26.86
C VAL A 133 20.82 5.32 -27.17
N VAL A 134 20.05 5.65 -26.13
CA VAL A 134 18.68 6.15 -26.28
C VAL A 134 18.36 7.24 -25.27
N ALA A 135 17.41 8.11 -25.61
CA ALA A 135 16.93 9.13 -24.68
C ALA A 135 16.16 8.48 -23.51
N PRO A 136 16.18 9.05 -22.28
CA PRO A 136 15.56 8.45 -21.10
C PRO A 136 14.06 8.12 -21.23
N HIS A 137 13.33 8.89 -22.04
CA HIS A 137 11.90 8.72 -22.28
C HIS A 137 11.57 7.71 -23.40
N THR A 138 12.57 7.10 -24.04
CA THR A 138 12.38 6.10 -25.08
C THR A 138 11.64 4.90 -24.50
N VAL A 139 10.57 4.43 -25.15
CA VAL A 139 9.84 3.24 -24.70
C VAL A 139 10.57 1.98 -25.14
N VAL A 140 10.64 1.01 -24.24
CA VAL A 140 11.28 -0.28 -24.44
C VAL A 140 10.22 -1.37 -24.27
N GLU A 141 9.96 -2.13 -25.33
CA GLU A 141 9.21 -3.39 -25.27
C GLU A 141 10.19 -4.51 -24.89
N ILE A 142 9.92 -5.19 -23.78
CA ILE A 142 10.65 -6.34 -23.28
C ILE A 142 9.80 -7.59 -23.55
N ARG A 143 10.37 -8.55 -24.28
CA ARG A 143 9.74 -9.85 -24.54
C ARG A 143 10.52 -10.97 -23.90
N THR A 144 9.79 -11.88 -23.28
CA THR A 144 10.34 -13.07 -22.61
C THR A 144 10.24 -14.28 -23.53
N GLU A 145 11.02 -15.34 -23.27
CA GLU A 145 10.93 -16.59 -24.05
C GLU A 145 9.51 -17.20 -24.07
N LYS A 146 8.71 -16.94 -23.03
CA LYS A 146 7.32 -17.41 -22.91
C LYS A 146 6.31 -16.51 -23.65
N GLY A 147 6.77 -15.51 -24.38
CA GLY A 147 5.93 -14.64 -25.21
C GLY A 147 5.29 -13.45 -24.48
N HIS A 148 5.43 -13.34 -23.16
CA HIS A 148 4.92 -12.19 -22.40
C HIS A 148 5.64 -10.90 -22.77
N LYS A 149 4.90 -9.79 -22.78
CA LYS A 149 5.37 -8.45 -23.17
C LYS A 149 5.29 -7.45 -22.02
N VAL A 150 6.30 -6.63 -21.83
CA VAL A 150 6.30 -5.53 -20.85
C VAL A 150 6.78 -4.26 -21.55
N TRP A 151 6.09 -3.15 -21.37
CA TRP A 151 6.52 -1.85 -21.86
C TRP A 151 6.92 -0.95 -20.70
N THR A 152 8.07 -0.31 -20.83
CA THR A 152 8.55 0.69 -19.86
C THR A 152 9.46 1.70 -20.55
N THR A 153 10.02 2.66 -19.82
CA THR A 153 10.97 3.63 -20.39
C THR A 153 12.42 3.18 -20.23
N ALA A 154 13.32 3.70 -21.06
CA ALA A 154 14.76 3.46 -20.96
C ALA A 154 15.30 3.90 -19.59
N ALA A 155 14.87 5.05 -19.06
CA ALA A 155 15.22 5.49 -17.70
C ALA A 155 14.87 4.44 -16.66
N ARG A 156 13.66 3.88 -16.76
CA ARG A 156 13.17 2.91 -15.80
C ARG A 156 13.88 1.56 -15.92
N LEU A 157 14.13 1.09 -17.15
CA LEU A 157 14.90 -0.13 -17.38
C LEU A 157 16.32 0.00 -16.82
N HIS A 158 16.95 1.18 -16.97
CA HIS A 158 18.25 1.47 -16.38
C HIS A 158 18.23 1.34 -14.86
N GLU A 159 17.26 1.98 -14.18
CA GLU A 159 17.09 1.88 -12.72
C GLU A 159 16.87 0.45 -12.22
N LEU A 160 16.18 -0.38 -13.00
CA LEU A 160 15.89 -1.78 -12.62
C LEU A 160 17.13 -2.68 -12.68
N VAL A 161 18.09 -2.35 -13.54
CA VAL A 161 19.27 -3.18 -13.80
C VAL A 161 20.51 -2.64 -13.06
N ALA A 162 20.64 -1.32 -12.91
CA ALA A 162 21.80 -0.66 -12.31
C ALA A 162 22.16 -1.12 -10.87
N PRO A 163 21.22 -1.36 -9.93
CA PRO A 163 21.53 -1.82 -8.57
C PRO A 163 22.13 -3.23 -8.50
N ARG A 164 21.99 -4.03 -9.57
CA ARG A 164 22.38 -5.45 -9.59
C ARG A 164 23.78 -5.69 -10.17
N ALA A 165 24.42 -4.65 -10.68
CA ALA A 165 25.78 -4.71 -11.24
C ALA A 165 26.90 -4.63 -10.17
N SER A 166 26.57 -4.70 -8.87
CA SER A 166 27.57 -4.62 -7.79
C SER A 166 28.29 -5.96 -7.55
N ARG A 167 29.16 -6.33 -8.50
CA ARG A 167 30.41 -7.05 -8.25
C ARG A 167 31.53 -6.38 -9.05
N GLY A 168 32.02 -5.26 -8.52
CA GLY A 168 33.23 -4.59 -8.99
C GLY A 168 33.01 -3.58 -10.11
N ILE A 169 33.35 -2.31 -9.80
CA ILE A 169 33.43 -1.15 -10.70
C ILE A 169 32.06 -0.60 -11.13
N ALA A 170 31.76 0.63 -10.72
CA ALA A 170 30.66 1.41 -11.29
C ALA A 170 30.98 1.69 -12.76
N SER A 171 30.36 0.95 -13.68
CA SER A 171 30.42 1.28 -15.11
C SER A 171 29.40 2.37 -15.43
N GLU A 172 29.76 3.34 -16.28
CA GLU A 172 28.85 4.34 -16.89
C GLU A 172 27.77 3.70 -17.81
N HIS A 173 27.69 2.37 -17.86
CA HIS A 173 26.88 1.61 -18.81
C HIS A 173 26.02 0.56 -18.10
N THR A 174 24.85 0.30 -18.69
CA THR A 174 23.89 -0.70 -18.19
C THR A 174 24.10 -2.03 -18.89
N LEU A 175 24.51 -3.08 -18.19
CA LEU A 175 24.71 -4.40 -18.77
C LEU A 175 23.42 -5.25 -18.71
N ILE A 176 22.92 -5.70 -19.85
CA ILE A 176 21.75 -6.60 -19.95
C ILE A 176 22.13 -7.83 -20.78
N GLY A 177 21.77 -9.02 -20.31
CA GLY A 177 21.89 -10.30 -21.01
C GLY A 177 20.66 -11.17 -20.75
N PRO A 178 20.61 -12.39 -21.33
CA PRO A 178 19.44 -13.27 -21.26
C PRO A 178 19.04 -13.60 -19.82
N ASP A 179 20.03 -13.78 -18.95
CA ASP A 179 19.88 -14.16 -17.54
C ASP A 179 19.93 -12.97 -16.56
N THR A 180 19.84 -11.72 -17.03
CA THR A 180 19.92 -10.52 -16.16
C THR A 180 18.93 -10.55 -14.98
N PHE A 181 17.84 -11.29 -15.12
CA PHE A 181 16.81 -11.45 -14.09
C PHE A 181 16.84 -12.82 -13.37
N ALA A 182 17.84 -13.68 -13.60
CA ALA A 182 17.80 -15.10 -13.20
C ALA A 182 18.26 -15.44 -11.75
N HIS A 183 18.33 -14.49 -10.80
CA HIS A 183 18.88 -14.75 -9.45
C HIS A 183 17.90 -14.45 -8.30
N GLY A 184 17.58 -15.51 -7.54
CA GLY A 184 16.88 -15.45 -6.24
C GLY A 184 17.15 -16.74 -5.44
N THR A 185 17.39 -16.62 -4.14
CA THR A 185 17.92 -17.64 -3.19
C THR A 185 16.95 -18.78 -2.81
N ALA A 186 15.86 -18.99 -3.54
CA ALA A 186 14.99 -20.14 -3.31
C ALA A 186 15.49 -21.34 -4.14
N ARG A 187 16.16 -22.31 -3.49
CA ARG A 187 16.36 -23.65 -4.07
C ARG A 187 15.01 -24.34 -4.17
N GLY A 188 14.27 -24.03 -5.22
CA GLY A 188 13.01 -24.65 -5.61
C GLY A 188 12.82 -24.42 -7.10
N ILE A 189 12.09 -25.31 -7.76
CA ILE A 189 11.85 -25.36 -9.21
C ILE A 189 10.93 -24.19 -9.65
N VAL A 190 11.33 -22.95 -9.37
CA VAL A 190 10.64 -21.72 -9.77
C VAL A 190 11.32 -21.19 -11.03
N GLY A 191 10.56 -21.11 -12.11
CA GLY A 191 11.06 -20.94 -13.47
C GLY A 191 11.95 -19.71 -13.65
N LYS A 192 13.17 -19.94 -14.16
CA LYS A 192 14.07 -18.90 -14.64
C LYS A 192 13.35 -18.08 -15.73
N ILE A 193 13.41 -16.76 -15.63
CA ILE A 193 13.00 -15.87 -16.71
C ILE A 193 14.21 -15.61 -17.58
N VAL A 194 14.04 -15.86 -18.86
CA VAL A 194 15.04 -15.55 -19.88
C VAL A 194 14.46 -14.47 -20.77
N LEU A 195 15.19 -13.35 -20.88
CA LEU A 195 14.86 -12.29 -21.83
C LEU A 195 15.13 -12.80 -23.24
N HIS A 196 14.19 -12.59 -24.16
CA HIS A 196 14.30 -13.01 -25.55
C HIS A 196 14.48 -11.83 -26.49
N THR A 197 13.75 -10.72 -26.30
CA THR A 197 13.83 -9.56 -27.20
C THR A 197 13.68 -8.24 -26.44
N LEU A 198 14.48 -7.25 -26.81
CA LEU A 198 14.33 -5.85 -26.42
C LEU A 198 14.11 -5.01 -27.68
N ARG A 199 13.03 -4.22 -27.71
CA ARG A 199 12.72 -3.32 -28.82
C ARG A 199 12.59 -1.90 -28.31
N PHE A 200 13.46 -1.02 -28.79
CA PHE A 200 13.49 0.40 -28.45
C PHE A 200 12.64 1.17 -29.45
N LEU A 201 11.68 1.96 -28.95
CA LEU A 201 10.64 2.61 -29.72
C LEU A 201 10.68 4.12 -29.48
N ARG A 202 10.69 4.89 -30.57
CA ARG A 202 10.40 6.32 -30.55
C ARG A 202 8.91 6.50 -30.77
N LEU A 203 8.25 7.15 -29.82
CA LEU A 203 6.82 7.45 -29.86
C LEU A 203 6.62 8.95 -30.01
N ASP A 204 5.88 9.34 -31.04
CA ASP A 204 5.32 10.69 -31.17
C ASP A 204 3.81 10.58 -30.95
N VAL A 205 3.34 11.05 -29.79
CA VAL A 205 1.96 10.92 -29.34
C VAL A 205 1.25 12.26 -29.42
N ALA A 206 0.04 12.26 -29.96
CA ALA A 206 -0.81 13.45 -29.96
C ALA A 206 -1.17 13.85 -28.51
N ARG A 207 -1.56 15.12 -28.30
CA ARG A 207 -2.04 15.56 -26.98
C ARG A 207 -3.29 14.78 -26.58
N GLU A 208 -3.34 14.28 -25.34
CA GLU A 208 -4.39 13.41 -24.81
C GLU A 208 -4.54 12.07 -25.58
N ALA A 209 -3.46 11.57 -26.19
CA ALA A 209 -3.49 10.32 -26.94
C ALA A 209 -3.93 9.17 -26.04
N ALA A 210 -3.41 9.07 -24.82
CA ALA A 210 -3.81 8.02 -23.87
C ALA A 210 -5.34 7.97 -23.66
N ARG A 211 -5.97 9.13 -23.41
CA ARG A 211 -7.44 9.20 -23.21
C ARG A 211 -8.23 8.87 -24.48
N ARG A 212 -7.74 9.31 -25.65
CA ARG A 212 -8.38 9.05 -26.95
C ARG A 212 -8.28 7.58 -27.35
N ILE A 213 -7.11 6.97 -27.18
CA ILE A 213 -6.87 5.54 -27.44
C ILE A 213 -7.71 4.70 -26.46
N ALA A 214 -7.76 5.07 -25.18
CA ALA A 214 -8.64 4.41 -24.21
C ALA A 214 -10.13 4.50 -24.63
N THR A 215 -10.56 5.63 -25.19
CA THR A 215 -11.92 5.78 -25.73
C THR A 215 -12.16 4.83 -26.91
N GLN A 216 -11.18 4.69 -27.82
CA GLN A 216 -11.28 3.75 -28.95
C GLN A 216 -11.31 2.29 -28.49
N TRP A 217 -10.49 1.92 -27.50
CA TRP A 217 -10.53 0.61 -26.86
C TRP A 217 -11.92 0.34 -26.25
N GLU A 218 -12.47 1.27 -25.48
CA GLU A 218 -13.81 1.12 -24.90
C GLU A 218 -14.89 1.02 -25.97
N GLN A 219 -14.82 1.82 -27.04
CA GLN A 219 -15.74 1.71 -28.16
C GLN A 219 -15.66 0.32 -28.80
N HIS A 220 -14.46 -0.23 -28.99
CA HIS A 220 -14.28 -1.55 -29.60
C HIS A 220 -14.67 -2.71 -28.67
N THR A 221 -14.36 -2.63 -27.37
CA THR A 221 -14.70 -3.71 -26.43
C THR A 221 -16.17 -3.73 -26.06
N LEU A 222 -16.84 -2.58 -26.13
CA LEU A 222 -18.28 -2.44 -26.02
C LEU A 222 -18.97 -2.54 -27.39
N GLN A 223 -18.32 -2.92 -28.50
CA GLN A 223 -18.95 -2.91 -29.83
C GLN A 223 -20.12 -3.88 -30.01
N SER A 224 -20.27 -4.92 -29.19
CA SER A 224 -21.48 -5.78 -29.17
C SER A 224 -22.76 -5.05 -28.72
N VAL A 225 -22.65 -3.74 -28.49
CA VAL A 225 -23.57 -2.84 -27.80
C VAL A 225 -23.80 -1.53 -28.60
N ALA A 226 -23.02 -1.30 -29.67
CA ALA A 226 -22.79 0.03 -30.27
C ALA A 226 -23.97 0.65 -31.05
N ASP A 227 -25.00 -0.12 -31.42
CA ASP A 227 -26.17 0.40 -32.13
C ASP A 227 -27.25 1.00 -31.20
N SER A 228 -27.02 1.02 -29.88
CA SER A 228 -28.00 1.57 -28.93
C SER A 228 -27.35 2.51 -27.90
N SER A 229 -28.07 3.57 -27.51
CA SER A 229 -27.69 4.46 -26.40
C SER A 229 -27.95 3.84 -25.02
N ALA A 230 -28.39 2.57 -24.97
CA ALA A 230 -28.69 1.89 -23.72
C ALA A 230 -27.40 1.55 -22.97
N VAL A 231 -27.43 1.76 -21.65
CA VAL A 231 -26.36 1.36 -20.73
C VAL A 231 -26.65 0.00 -20.06
N LEU A 232 -27.92 -0.41 -20.03
CA LEU A 232 -28.37 -1.63 -19.37
C LEU A 232 -28.86 -2.65 -20.40
N TYR A 233 -28.37 -3.88 -20.27
CA TYR A 233 -28.64 -4.98 -21.18
C TYR A 233 -29.29 -6.12 -20.43
N ARG A 234 -30.27 -6.79 -21.05
CA ARG A 234 -30.82 -8.04 -20.54
C ARG A 234 -29.94 -9.19 -20.98
N CYS A 235 -29.56 -10.05 -20.05
CA CYS A 235 -28.80 -11.27 -20.30
C CYS A 235 -29.78 -12.41 -20.58
N LEU A 236 -29.74 -12.96 -21.79
CA LEU A 236 -30.55 -14.12 -22.17
C LEU A 236 -29.67 -15.38 -22.24
N PRO A 237 -30.24 -16.57 -21.95
CA PRO A 237 -29.53 -17.83 -22.17
C PRO A 237 -29.28 -18.03 -23.67
N SER A 238 -28.10 -18.57 -24.02
CA SER A 238 -27.80 -18.91 -25.41
C SER A 238 -28.67 -20.08 -25.89
N PRO A 239 -29.22 -20.05 -27.12
CA PRO A 239 -29.74 -21.24 -27.78
C PRO A 239 -28.65 -22.31 -27.80
N ARG A 240 -29.00 -23.56 -27.47
CA ARG A 240 -28.09 -24.69 -27.60
C ARG A 240 -27.89 -24.99 -29.07
N ASP A 241 -26.86 -24.41 -29.67
CA ASP A 241 -26.36 -24.85 -30.97
C ASP A 241 -24.85 -25.03 -30.84
N ASP A 242 -24.36 -26.21 -31.21
CA ASP A 242 -22.97 -26.66 -30.97
C ASP A 242 -21.93 -25.87 -31.79
N THR A 243 -22.39 -24.87 -32.56
CA THR A 243 -21.64 -24.11 -33.56
C THR A 243 -21.41 -22.64 -33.20
N THR A 244 -22.27 -22.06 -32.35
CA THR A 244 -22.12 -20.68 -31.85
C THR A 244 -21.86 -20.74 -30.35
N GLY A 245 -20.61 -20.59 -29.93
CA GLY A 245 -20.20 -20.75 -28.53
C GLY A 245 -21.14 -20.05 -27.54
N ASN A 246 -21.28 -20.64 -26.35
CA ASN A 246 -22.23 -20.28 -25.28
C ASN A 246 -21.99 -18.87 -24.66
N ALA A 247 -21.94 -17.81 -25.45
CA ALA A 247 -21.87 -16.44 -24.94
C ALA A 247 -23.27 -15.96 -24.49
N PRO A 248 -23.36 -15.12 -23.44
CA PRO A 248 -24.63 -14.46 -23.12
C PRO A 248 -25.11 -13.62 -24.30
N ILE A 249 -26.38 -13.79 -24.68
CA ILE A 249 -27.03 -12.86 -25.61
C ILE A 249 -27.40 -11.61 -24.81
N LEU A 250 -26.76 -10.49 -25.12
CA LEU A 250 -27.05 -9.19 -24.55
C LEU A 250 -28.04 -8.46 -25.46
N THR A 251 -29.19 -8.07 -24.90
CA THR A 251 -30.20 -7.29 -25.63
C THR A 251 -30.39 -5.94 -24.95
N PRO A 252 -30.39 -4.81 -25.69
CA PRO A 252 -30.69 -3.51 -25.12
C PRO A 252 -32.03 -3.54 -24.37
N LEU A 253 -32.13 -2.81 -23.27
CA LEU A 253 -33.39 -2.70 -22.55
C LEU A 253 -34.45 -1.98 -23.43
N ASP A 254 -35.47 -2.71 -23.84
CA ASP A 254 -36.57 -2.26 -24.70
C ASP A 254 -37.93 -2.13 -23.96
N ALA A 255 -37.98 -2.58 -22.70
CA ALA A 255 -39.17 -2.60 -21.87
C ALA A 255 -38.88 -2.14 -20.42
N PRO A 256 -39.88 -1.61 -19.69
CA PRO A 256 -39.72 -1.23 -18.29
C PRO A 256 -39.28 -2.41 -17.42
N LEU A 257 -38.36 -2.16 -16.50
CA LEU A 257 -37.92 -3.14 -15.51
C LEU A 257 -39.01 -3.40 -14.46
N PRO A 258 -39.20 -4.65 -14.01
CA PRO A 258 -40.16 -4.95 -12.97
C PRO A 258 -39.70 -4.43 -11.60
N THR A 259 -40.68 -4.08 -10.74
CA THR A 259 -40.44 -3.60 -9.38
C THR A 259 -40.92 -4.58 -8.30
N ASN A 260 -41.62 -5.65 -8.68
CA ASN A 260 -42.22 -6.62 -7.76
C ASN A 260 -41.27 -7.76 -7.33
N GLN A 261 -40.08 -7.86 -7.91
CA GLN A 261 -39.11 -8.93 -7.64
C GLN A 261 -37.67 -8.41 -7.80
N PRO A 262 -36.68 -9.07 -7.20
CA PRO A 262 -35.28 -8.64 -7.30
C PRO A 262 -34.73 -8.83 -8.73
N LEU A 263 -33.94 -7.85 -9.19
CA LEU A 263 -33.18 -7.89 -10.44
C LEU A 263 -31.75 -8.35 -10.14
N LEU A 264 -31.25 -9.35 -10.88
CA LEU A 264 -29.83 -9.72 -10.83
C LEU A 264 -29.05 -8.84 -11.81
N LEU A 265 -28.01 -8.16 -11.34
CA LEU A 265 -27.21 -7.24 -12.14
C LEU A 265 -25.71 -7.58 -12.09
N PHE A 266 -25.11 -7.73 -13.27
CA PHE A 266 -23.67 -7.92 -13.46
C PHE A 266 -22.96 -6.59 -13.74
N LEU A 267 -21.86 -6.35 -13.01
CA LEU A 267 -21.02 -5.14 -13.09
C LEU A 267 -19.58 -5.54 -13.42
N HIS A 268 -19.18 -5.38 -14.69
CA HIS A 268 -17.88 -5.83 -15.18
C HIS A 268 -16.70 -4.95 -14.72
N GLY A 269 -15.49 -5.48 -14.87
CA GLY A 269 -14.25 -4.89 -14.38
C GLY A 269 -13.52 -3.96 -15.36
N THR A 270 -12.35 -3.49 -14.92
CA THR A 270 -11.45 -2.59 -15.66
C THR A 270 -11.05 -3.13 -17.03
N ALA A 271 -11.07 -2.27 -18.05
CA ALA A 271 -10.71 -2.60 -19.43
C ALA A 271 -11.46 -3.84 -19.98
N SER A 272 -12.68 -4.08 -19.52
CA SER A 272 -13.47 -5.28 -19.83
C SER A 272 -14.89 -4.91 -20.27
N SER A 273 -15.68 -5.95 -20.55
CA SER A 273 -17.13 -5.92 -20.82
C SER A 273 -17.81 -7.04 -20.02
N THR A 274 -19.15 -7.16 -20.07
CA THR A 274 -19.84 -8.28 -19.42
C THR A 274 -19.35 -9.63 -19.93
N GLN A 275 -19.17 -9.73 -21.25
CA GLN A 275 -18.59 -10.93 -21.84
C GLN A 275 -17.15 -11.11 -21.33
N GLY A 276 -16.30 -10.07 -21.38
CA GLY A 276 -14.91 -10.19 -20.92
C GLY A 276 -14.77 -10.62 -19.45
N SER A 277 -15.61 -10.12 -18.54
CA SER A 277 -15.49 -10.39 -17.10
C SER A 277 -16.19 -11.67 -16.66
N PHE A 278 -17.26 -12.08 -17.33
CA PHE A 278 -18.13 -13.14 -16.81
C PHE A 278 -18.38 -14.31 -17.77
N PHE A 279 -17.93 -14.27 -19.02
CA PHE A 279 -18.24 -15.24 -20.09
C PHE A 279 -18.18 -16.71 -19.68
N GLU A 280 -17.25 -17.09 -18.83
CA GLU A 280 -17.07 -18.48 -18.43
C GLU A 280 -18.15 -19.02 -17.49
N LEU A 281 -18.94 -18.16 -16.83
CA LEU A 281 -20.16 -18.59 -16.13
C LEU A 281 -21.18 -19.24 -17.09
N TRP A 282 -21.12 -18.89 -18.39
CA TRP A 282 -21.99 -19.40 -19.44
C TRP A 282 -21.42 -20.60 -20.21
N GLN A 283 -20.14 -20.99 -20.01
CA GLN A 283 -19.53 -22.12 -20.70
C GLN A 283 -19.52 -23.41 -19.85
N LYS A 284 -19.78 -24.58 -20.49
CA LYS A 284 -19.69 -25.99 -19.99
C LYS A 284 -20.94 -26.62 -19.31
N PRO A 285 -21.10 -27.97 -19.31
CA PRO A 285 -22.36 -28.67 -19.01
C PRO A 285 -22.93 -28.54 -17.59
N SER A 286 -22.16 -28.05 -16.62
CA SER A 286 -22.59 -27.84 -15.22
C SER A 286 -23.02 -26.40 -14.91
N GLU A 287 -22.95 -25.48 -15.88
CA GLU A 287 -23.36 -24.07 -15.87
C GLU A 287 -23.71 -23.48 -14.47
N PRO A 288 -22.75 -22.88 -13.75
CA PRO A 288 -23.02 -22.17 -12.50
C PRO A 288 -24.10 -21.07 -12.66
N ILE A 289 -24.29 -20.56 -13.88
CA ILE A 289 -25.31 -19.56 -14.21
C ILE A 289 -26.73 -20.13 -14.24
N ARG A 290 -26.92 -21.44 -14.50
CA ARG A 290 -28.24 -22.04 -14.72
C ARG A 290 -29.20 -21.85 -13.53
N PRO A 291 -28.81 -22.13 -12.26
CA PRO A 291 -29.68 -21.88 -11.13
C PRO A 291 -30.10 -20.41 -10.97
N LEU A 292 -29.31 -19.47 -11.50
CA LEU A 292 -29.66 -18.05 -11.54
C LEU A 292 -30.79 -17.81 -12.55
N PHE A 293 -30.72 -18.38 -13.76
CA PHE A 293 -31.84 -18.29 -14.72
C PHE A 293 -33.11 -18.96 -14.21
N GLU A 294 -32.99 -20.04 -13.43
CA GLU A 294 -34.14 -20.68 -12.79
C GLU A 294 -34.80 -19.77 -11.73
N THR A 295 -33.99 -19.01 -10.98
CA THR A 295 -34.46 -18.14 -9.89
C THR A 295 -34.95 -16.77 -10.38
N TYR A 296 -34.15 -16.10 -11.22
CA TYR A 296 -34.40 -14.73 -11.70
C TYR A 296 -35.14 -14.68 -13.04
N LYS A 297 -35.26 -15.82 -13.75
CA LYS A 297 -35.94 -15.91 -15.05
C LYS A 297 -35.36 -14.90 -16.04
N GLN A 298 -36.18 -13.97 -16.53
CA GLN A 298 -35.79 -12.92 -17.49
C GLN A 298 -35.24 -11.66 -16.81
N HIS A 299 -35.00 -11.67 -15.50
CA HIS A 299 -34.61 -10.49 -14.72
C HIS A 299 -33.13 -10.48 -14.37
N ILE A 300 -32.31 -10.90 -15.34
CA ILE A 300 -30.85 -10.86 -15.27
C ILE A 300 -30.37 -9.79 -16.25
N TYR A 301 -29.56 -8.87 -15.76
CA TYR A 301 -29.10 -7.71 -16.50
C TYR A 301 -27.61 -7.49 -16.31
N ALA A 302 -27.03 -6.68 -17.19
CA ALA A 302 -25.63 -6.30 -17.21
C ALA A 302 -25.51 -4.80 -17.53
N LEU A 303 -24.61 -4.12 -16.81
CA LEU A 303 -24.23 -2.73 -17.11
C LEU A 303 -23.02 -2.73 -18.04
N GLU A 304 -23.21 -2.34 -19.30
CA GLU A 304 -22.12 -2.10 -20.26
C GLU A 304 -21.66 -0.65 -20.11
N HIS A 305 -20.42 -0.44 -19.67
CA HIS A 305 -19.97 0.88 -19.24
C HIS A 305 -18.48 1.14 -19.45
N LYS A 306 -18.13 2.43 -19.51
CA LYS A 306 -16.74 2.89 -19.65
C LYS A 306 -15.99 2.74 -18.32
N THR A 307 -14.85 2.06 -18.35
CA THR A 307 -14.09 1.68 -17.15
C THR A 307 -12.72 2.34 -17.05
N LEU A 308 -12.23 2.93 -18.14
CA LEU A 308 -10.99 3.70 -18.22
C LEU A 308 -11.29 5.20 -18.24
N THR A 309 -12.20 5.65 -19.12
CA THR A 309 -12.40 7.08 -19.38
C THR A 309 -13.52 7.74 -18.58
N ALA A 310 -14.32 6.97 -17.84
CA ALA A 310 -15.38 7.45 -16.96
C ALA A 310 -15.15 7.02 -15.51
N SER A 311 -15.51 7.87 -14.54
CA SER A 311 -15.41 7.54 -13.11
C SER A 311 -16.50 6.54 -12.66
N PRO A 312 -16.33 5.83 -11.53
CA PRO A 312 -17.37 4.95 -11.00
C PRO A 312 -18.65 5.70 -10.63
N ILE A 313 -18.53 6.95 -10.17
CA ILE A 313 -19.67 7.82 -9.84
C ILE A 313 -20.52 8.08 -11.09
N HIS A 314 -19.87 8.42 -12.21
CA HIS A 314 -20.57 8.62 -13.48
C HIS A 314 -21.34 7.38 -13.93
N ASN A 315 -20.73 6.20 -13.79
CA ASN A 315 -21.39 4.94 -14.15
C ASN A 315 -22.52 4.56 -13.19
N ALA A 316 -22.40 4.88 -11.90
CA ALA A 316 -23.47 4.71 -10.91
C ALA A 316 -24.67 5.63 -11.22
N ILE A 317 -24.43 6.87 -11.68
CA ILE A 317 -25.49 7.80 -12.13
C ILE A 317 -26.23 7.18 -13.32
N ALA A 318 -25.51 6.75 -14.35
CA ALA A 318 -26.11 6.15 -15.54
C ALA A 318 -26.98 4.93 -15.19
N LEU A 319 -26.48 4.07 -14.30
CA LEU A 319 -27.23 2.92 -13.80
C LEU A 319 -28.47 3.32 -12.97
N ALA A 320 -28.32 4.25 -12.03
CA ALA A 320 -29.44 4.73 -11.19
C ALA A 320 -30.55 5.40 -12.03
N GLN A 321 -30.19 6.07 -13.12
CA GLN A 321 -31.16 6.65 -14.07
C GLN A 321 -31.96 5.57 -14.81
N ALA A 322 -31.28 4.50 -15.25
CA ALA A 322 -31.89 3.39 -15.97
C ALA A 322 -32.81 2.51 -15.07
N LEU A 323 -32.59 2.50 -13.76
CA LEU A 323 -33.38 1.71 -12.81
C LEU A 323 -34.73 2.39 -12.46
N PRO A 324 -35.80 1.61 -12.24
CA PRO A 324 -37.08 2.14 -11.79
C PRO A 324 -37.01 2.53 -10.30
N ALA A 325 -37.94 3.37 -9.87
CA ALA A 325 -38.10 3.67 -8.44
C ALA A 325 -38.50 2.40 -7.67
N GLY A 326 -37.91 2.18 -6.50
CA GLY A 326 -38.09 1.01 -5.66
C GLY A 326 -37.40 -0.25 -6.18
N ALA A 327 -36.47 -0.14 -7.15
CA ALA A 327 -35.73 -1.30 -7.66
C ALA A 327 -35.03 -2.06 -6.53
N ARG A 328 -35.24 -3.39 -6.51
CA ARG A 328 -34.58 -4.34 -5.61
C ARG A 328 -33.51 -5.06 -6.41
N LEU A 329 -32.26 -5.02 -5.95
CA LEU A 329 -31.11 -5.50 -6.69
C LEU A 329 -30.36 -6.60 -5.95
N HIS A 330 -29.96 -7.63 -6.69
CA HIS A 330 -28.90 -8.54 -6.35
C HIS A 330 -27.73 -8.29 -7.30
N LEU A 331 -26.55 -8.00 -6.77
CA LEU A 331 -25.39 -7.57 -7.55
C LEU A 331 -24.32 -8.66 -7.60
N VAL A 332 -23.71 -8.82 -8.77
CA VAL A 332 -22.44 -9.53 -8.95
C VAL A 332 -21.49 -8.56 -9.64
N SER A 333 -20.35 -8.27 -9.00
CA SER A 333 -19.36 -7.37 -9.58
C SER A 333 -17.99 -8.01 -9.69
N HIS A 334 -17.23 -7.56 -10.68
CA HIS A 334 -15.82 -7.84 -10.82
C HIS A 334 -15.00 -6.56 -10.73
N SER A 335 -13.88 -6.61 -10.02
CA SER A 335 -12.88 -5.55 -10.02
C SER A 335 -13.49 -4.17 -9.70
N ARG A 336 -13.11 -3.14 -10.47
CA ARG A 336 -13.62 -1.78 -10.40
C ARG A 336 -15.16 -1.67 -10.50
N GLY A 337 -15.83 -2.61 -11.15
CA GLY A 337 -17.31 -2.68 -11.17
C GLY A 337 -17.92 -2.78 -9.76
N GLY A 338 -17.17 -3.32 -8.79
CA GLY A 338 -17.60 -3.36 -7.40
C GLY A 338 -17.69 -1.98 -6.74
N LEU A 339 -16.93 -0.99 -7.20
CA LEU A 339 -17.02 0.39 -6.70
C LEU A 339 -18.37 1.03 -7.06
N ILE A 340 -18.93 0.67 -8.24
CA ILE A 340 -20.29 1.07 -8.64
C ILE A 340 -21.32 0.43 -7.71
N GLY A 341 -21.15 -0.87 -7.41
CA GLY A 341 -22.01 -1.59 -6.48
C GLY A 341 -22.02 -0.98 -5.07
N GLU A 342 -20.85 -0.62 -4.54
CA GLU A 342 -20.72 0.08 -3.26
C GLU A 342 -21.44 1.45 -3.26
N LEU A 343 -21.29 2.23 -4.34
CA LEU A 343 -21.99 3.51 -4.49
C LEU A 343 -23.52 3.34 -4.49
N LEU A 344 -24.05 2.31 -5.14
CA LEU A 344 -25.49 2.02 -5.09
C LEU A 344 -25.97 1.57 -3.72
N CYS A 345 -25.16 0.80 -2.97
CA CYS A 345 -25.49 0.38 -1.61
C CYS A 345 -25.72 1.58 -0.67
N ARG A 346 -25.10 2.74 -0.95
CA ARG A 346 -25.32 3.98 -0.18
C ARG A 346 -26.78 4.42 -0.20
N GLY A 347 -27.56 4.06 -1.22
CA GLY A 347 -29.01 4.31 -1.26
C GLY A 347 -29.79 3.63 -0.13
N SER A 348 -29.18 2.64 0.52
CA SER A 348 -29.73 1.91 1.68
C SER A 348 -28.97 2.22 2.97
N ARG A 349 -28.33 3.39 3.08
CA ARG A 349 -27.71 3.83 4.33
C ARG A 349 -28.75 3.95 5.45
N VAL A 350 -28.39 3.49 6.64
CA VAL A 350 -29.25 3.53 7.83
C VAL A 350 -29.21 4.93 8.44
N ASP A 351 -30.39 5.46 8.81
CA ASP A 351 -30.62 6.71 9.54
C ASP A 351 -29.93 7.97 9.00
N ALA A 352 -29.58 8.00 7.71
CA ALA A 352 -28.94 9.15 7.07
C ALA A 352 -29.16 9.17 5.55
N ASP A 353 -28.89 10.32 4.94
CA ASP A 353 -28.83 10.46 3.50
C ASP A 353 -27.76 9.55 2.86
N PRO A 354 -27.95 9.08 1.61
CA PRO A 354 -26.94 8.26 0.93
C PRO A 354 -25.53 8.85 0.99
N PHE A 355 -25.42 10.18 0.83
CA PHE A 355 -24.19 10.94 1.06
C PHE A 355 -24.51 12.20 1.88
N ASP A 356 -23.73 12.45 2.93
CA ASP A 356 -23.85 13.63 3.79
C ASP A 356 -22.83 14.72 3.43
N LEU A 357 -22.86 15.84 4.15
CA LEU A 357 -21.93 16.96 3.93
C LEU A 357 -20.47 16.54 4.05
N THR A 358 -20.16 15.61 4.95
CA THR A 358 -18.80 15.14 5.14
C THR A 358 -18.32 14.38 3.91
N ASP A 359 -19.16 13.50 3.36
CA ASP A 359 -18.87 12.81 2.09
C ASP A 359 -18.62 13.82 0.95
N LEU A 360 -19.41 14.89 0.87
CA LEU A 360 -19.27 15.94 -0.15
C LEU A 360 -18.01 16.80 0.02
N THR A 361 -17.54 17.00 1.26
CA THR A 361 -16.31 17.78 1.53
C THR A 361 -15.03 17.07 1.11
N VAL A 362 -15.02 15.73 1.12
CA VAL A 362 -13.88 14.93 0.62
C VAL A 362 -13.57 15.27 -0.83
N PHE A 363 -14.62 15.39 -1.66
CA PHE A 363 -14.48 15.72 -3.08
C PHE A 363 -14.20 17.20 -3.33
N ALA A 364 -14.52 18.10 -2.39
CA ALA A 364 -14.23 19.53 -2.53
C ALA A 364 -12.73 19.87 -2.43
N ARG A 365 -11.92 18.97 -1.84
CA ARG A 365 -10.50 19.21 -1.54
C ARG A 365 -9.52 18.54 -2.50
N HIS A 366 -9.95 17.49 -3.19
CA HIS A 366 -9.07 16.60 -3.98
C HIS A 366 -9.40 16.52 -5.47
N GLU A 367 -10.66 16.76 -5.87
CA GLU A 367 -11.10 16.71 -7.27
C GLU A 367 -11.85 18.01 -7.64
N GLY A 368 -11.78 18.44 -8.89
CA GLY A 368 -12.44 19.68 -9.34
C GLY A 368 -13.96 19.67 -9.10
N ALA A 369 -14.60 20.85 -9.20
CA ALA A 369 -16.03 21.05 -8.93
C ALA A 369 -17.00 20.06 -9.63
N ALA A 370 -16.57 19.40 -10.71
CA ALA A 370 -17.33 18.41 -11.48
C ALA A 370 -17.64 17.12 -10.67
N ALA A 371 -16.65 16.51 -10.01
CA ALA A 371 -16.86 15.25 -9.29
C ALA A 371 -17.80 15.40 -8.09
N ARG A 372 -17.70 16.54 -7.39
CA ARG A 372 -18.65 16.93 -6.34
C ARG A 372 -20.07 17.10 -6.89
N GLY A 373 -20.19 17.68 -8.09
CA GLY A 373 -21.46 17.82 -8.80
C GLY A 373 -22.08 16.45 -9.11
N ASP A 374 -21.30 15.53 -9.65
CA ASP A 374 -21.74 14.16 -9.95
C ASP A 374 -22.16 13.41 -8.67
N LEU A 375 -21.39 13.50 -7.58
CA LEU A 375 -21.77 12.87 -6.31
C LEU A 375 -23.07 13.46 -5.73
N THR A 376 -23.26 14.77 -5.86
CA THR A 376 -24.50 15.45 -5.44
C THR A 376 -25.70 14.96 -6.27
N HIS A 377 -25.51 14.80 -7.58
CA HIS A 377 -26.54 14.27 -8.47
C HIS A 377 -26.87 12.81 -8.13
N LEU A 378 -25.86 11.97 -7.90
CA LEU A 378 -26.07 10.59 -7.46
C LEU A 378 -26.82 10.53 -6.13
N ASN A 379 -26.50 11.39 -5.17
CA ASN A 379 -27.22 11.49 -3.90
C ASN A 379 -28.72 11.71 -4.11
N GLN A 380 -29.06 12.67 -4.99
CA GLN A 380 -30.46 12.98 -5.31
C GLN A 380 -31.16 11.80 -5.99
N LEU A 381 -30.50 11.17 -6.98
CA LEU A 381 -31.06 10.00 -7.67
C LEU A 381 -31.35 8.84 -6.72
N LEU A 382 -30.42 8.54 -5.80
CA LEU A 382 -30.61 7.43 -4.84
C LEU A 382 -31.77 7.71 -3.87
N LYS A 383 -31.97 8.97 -3.46
CA LYS A 383 -33.12 9.39 -2.63
C LYS A 383 -34.44 9.25 -3.37
N ASP A 384 -34.49 9.71 -4.62
CA ASP A 384 -35.71 9.72 -5.42
C ASP A 384 -36.11 8.31 -5.85
N LYS A 385 -35.13 7.53 -6.31
CA LYS A 385 -35.34 6.17 -6.81
C LYS A 385 -35.47 5.15 -5.69
N ARG A 386 -34.96 5.40 -4.48
CA ARG A 386 -35.02 4.46 -3.33
C ARG A 386 -34.56 3.04 -3.69
N ILE A 387 -33.46 2.94 -4.43
CA ILE A 387 -32.88 1.67 -4.88
C ILE A 387 -32.38 0.89 -3.66
N ARG A 388 -32.67 -0.41 -3.62
CA ARG A 388 -32.26 -1.31 -2.53
C ARG A 388 -31.38 -2.43 -3.06
N VAL A 389 -30.15 -2.48 -2.58
CA VAL A 389 -29.25 -3.62 -2.82
C VAL A 389 -29.47 -4.62 -1.69
N GLU A 390 -30.09 -5.75 -2.00
CA GLU A 390 -30.40 -6.78 -0.99
C GLU A 390 -29.23 -7.76 -0.84
N ARG A 391 -28.61 -8.16 -1.95
CA ARG A 391 -27.45 -9.08 -1.99
C ARG A 391 -26.36 -8.53 -2.87
N PHE A 392 -25.11 -8.60 -2.41
CA PHE A 392 -23.98 -8.17 -3.21
C PHE A 392 -22.82 -9.17 -3.13
N VAL A 393 -22.51 -9.83 -4.25
CA VAL A 393 -21.27 -10.60 -4.41
C VAL A 393 -20.23 -9.75 -5.12
N ARG A 394 -19.15 -9.44 -4.41
CA ARG A 394 -18.08 -8.55 -4.85
C ARG A 394 -16.77 -9.33 -5.03
N ALA A 395 -16.37 -9.57 -6.28
CA ALA A 395 -15.11 -10.26 -6.59
C ALA A 395 -14.02 -9.26 -6.99
N ALA A 396 -12.81 -9.43 -6.43
CA ALA A 396 -11.60 -8.68 -6.82
C ALA A 396 -11.69 -7.14 -6.75
N CYS A 397 -12.64 -6.57 -5.99
CA CYS A 397 -12.89 -5.14 -6.01
C CYS A 397 -11.83 -4.36 -5.23
N PRO A 398 -11.15 -3.34 -5.80
CA PRO A 398 -10.15 -2.55 -5.10
C PRO A 398 -10.79 -1.50 -4.18
N VAL A 399 -11.63 -1.91 -3.22
CA VAL A 399 -12.43 -0.98 -2.40
C VAL A 399 -11.56 -0.10 -1.51
N ARG A 400 -10.39 -0.57 -1.06
CA ARG A 400 -9.38 0.22 -0.32
C ARG A 400 -8.29 0.82 -1.22
N GLY A 401 -8.51 0.78 -2.53
CA GLY A 401 -7.54 1.12 -3.56
C GLY A 401 -6.45 0.07 -3.74
N THR A 402 -5.81 0.04 -4.91
CA THR A 402 -4.71 -0.87 -5.26
C THR A 402 -3.43 -0.07 -5.47
N THR A 403 -2.36 -0.49 -4.79
CA THR A 403 -1.05 0.18 -4.92
C THR A 403 -0.37 -0.23 -6.22
N LEU A 404 -0.80 -1.33 -6.84
CA LEU A 404 -0.29 -1.81 -8.12
C LEU A 404 -0.53 -0.79 -9.24
N ALA A 405 -1.59 0.02 -9.16
CA ALA A 405 -1.91 1.06 -10.15
C ALA A 405 -1.23 2.42 -9.88
N SER A 406 -0.57 2.61 -8.73
CA SER A 406 -0.19 3.95 -8.22
C SER A 406 1.09 4.55 -8.83
N GLN A 407 2.25 3.91 -8.67
CA GLN A 407 3.55 4.48 -9.07
C GLN A 407 4.17 3.87 -10.33
N ARG A 408 3.57 2.80 -10.86
CA ARG A 408 4.13 1.97 -11.94
C ARG A 408 3.06 1.61 -12.96
N PHE A 409 2.42 2.64 -13.46
CA PHE A 409 1.20 2.53 -14.24
C PHE A 409 1.42 1.82 -15.59
N ASP A 410 2.59 2.00 -16.21
CA ASP A 410 3.07 1.28 -17.39
C ASP A 410 3.18 -0.24 -17.13
N ILE A 411 3.71 -0.63 -15.97
CA ILE A 411 3.83 -2.03 -15.55
C ILE A 411 2.45 -2.63 -15.26
N TYR A 412 1.61 -1.90 -14.53
CA TYR A 412 0.24 -2.31 -14.22
C TYR A 412 -0.54 -2.63 -15.50
N LEU A 413 -0.49 -1.73 -16.49
CA LEU A 413 -1.16 -1.94 -17.77
C LEU A 413 -0.51 -3.02 -18.62
N SER A 414 0.81 -3.21 -18.51
CA SER A 414 1.48 -4.37 -19.13
C SER A 414 0.98 -5.68 -18.55
N ILE A 415 0.78 -5.79 -17.23
CA ILE A 415 0.21 -6.98 -16.60
C ILE A 415 -1.22 -7.21 -17.08
N LEU A 416 -2.03 -6.14 -17.08
CA LEU A 416 -3.40 -6.18 -17.60
C LEU A 416 -3.43 -6.65 -19.05
N PHE A 417 -2.53 -6.16 -19.92
CA PHE A 417 -2.40 -6.60 -21.30
C PHE A 417 -2.11 -8.11 -21.41
N ASN A 418 -1.16 -8.65 -20.63
CA ASN A 418 -0.83 -10.07 -20.71
C ASN A 418 -1.98 -10.95 -20.22
N LEU A 419 -2.66 -10.54 -19.14
CA LEU A 419 -3.83 -11.26 -18.64
C LEU A 419 -4.99 -11.25 -19.65
N LEU A 420 -5.23 -10.10 -20.28
CA LEU A 420 -6.22 -9.97 -21.37
C LEU A 420 -5.83 -10.83 -22.58
N SER A 421 -4.53 -10.92 -22.88
CA SER A 421 -4.01 -11.78 -23.96
C SER A 421 -4.26 -13.26 -23.67
N ASP A 422 -4.05 -13.70 -22.43
CA ASP A 422 -4.28 -15.10 -22.02
C ASP A 422 -5.76 -15.50 -22.15
N VAL A 423 -6.69 -14.60 -21.83
CA VAL A 423 -8.14 -14.85 -21.97
C VAL A 423 -8.68 -14.59 -23.38
N SER A 424 -7.95 -13.87 -24.24
CA SER A 424 -8.36 -13.53 -25.62
C SER A 424 -8.61 -14.76 -26.49
N ALA A 425 -7.93 -15.88 -26.19
CA ALA A 425 -8.13 -17.16 -26.86
C ALA A 425 -9.58 -17.65 -26.76
N TYR A 426 -10.30 -17.23 -25.71
CA TYR A 426 -11.69 -17.62 -25.45
C TYR A 426 -12.68 -16.49 -25.76
N VAL A 427 -12.22 -15.25 -25.96
CA VAL A 427 -13.07 -14.07 -26.16
C VAL A 427 -12.63 -13.32 -27.43
N PRO A 428 -13.19 -13.65 -28.61
CA PRO A 428 -12.71 -13.15 -29.91
C PRO A 428 -12.65 -11.62 -30.04
N ILE A 429 -13.58 -10.91 -29.41
CA ILE A 429 -13.62 -9.43 -29.44
C ILE A 429 -12.41 -8.79 -28.75
N LEU A 430 -11.82 -9.46 -27.74
CA LEU A 430 -10.60 -8.99 -27.10
C LEU A 430 -9.39 -9.17 -28.02
N GLY A 431 -9.29 -10.30 -28.72
CA GLY A 431 -8.17 -10.60 -29.61
C GLY A 431 -7.96 -9.56 -30.73
N GLN A 432 -9.06 -9.06 -31.31
CA GLN A 432 -9.01 -8.02 -32.35
C GLN A 432 -8.60 -6.64 -31.82
N ALA A 433 -8.77 -6.40 -30.51
CA ALA A 433 -8.53 -5.12 -29.88
C ALA A 433 -7.15 -5.01 -29.20
N LEU A 434 -6.44 -6.12 -29.00
CA LEU A 434 -5.18 -6.15 -28.24
C LEU A 434 -4.12 -5.17 -28.76
N ASP A 435 -4.08 -4.92 -30.07
CA ASP A 435 -3.17 -3.95 -30.65
C ASP A 435 -3.49 -2.51 -30.19
N ILE A 436 -4.78 -2.13 -30.12
CA ILE A 436 -5.22 -0.84 -29.56
C ILE A 436 -4.79 -0.71 -28.09
N PHE A 437 -4.94 -1.79 -27.30
CA PHE A 437 -4.50 -1.77 -25.90
C PHE A 437 -2.99 -1.64 -25.76
N SER A 438 -2.21 -2.30 -26.62
CA SER A 438 -0.75 -2.15 -26.62
C SER A 438 -0.33 -0.70 -26.91
N GLU A 439 -1.03 -0.01 -27.82
CA GLU A 439 -0.84 1.42 -28.08
C GLU A 439 -1.22 2.29 -26.88
N LEU A 440 -2.26 1.91 -26.12
CA LEU A 440 -2.61 2.58 -24.87
C LEU A 440 -1.48 2.47 -23.85
N VAL A 441 -0.91 1.27 -23.65
CA VAL A 441 0.21 1.06 -22.71
C VAL A 441 1.42 1.91 -23.12
N MET A 442 1.75 1.91 -24.41
CA MET A 442 2.87 2.70 -24.96
C MET A 442 2.64 4.21 -24.82
N ALA A 443 1.45 4.70 -25.15
CA ALA A 443 1.09 6.11 -25.00
C ALA A 443 1.18 6.54 -23.53
N ILE A 444 0.74 5.70 -22.60
CA ILE A 444 0.80 5.97 -21.17
C ILE A 444 2.23 6.00 -20.64
N ALA A 445 3.08 5.06 -21.09
CA ALA A 445 4.50 5.05 -20.77
C ALA A 445 5.22 6.31 -21.28
N GLN A 446 4.85 6.81 -22.46
CA GLN A 446 5.43 8.00 -23.09
C GLN A 446 4.95 9.31 -22.46
N GLU A 447 3.65 9.48 -22.24
CA GLU A 447 3.05 10.69 -21.65
C GLU A 447 3.46 10.90 -20.18
N ARG A 448 4.22 9.97 -19.57
CA ARG A 448 4.62 9.97 -18.14
C ARG A 448 3.38 10.13 -17.25
N THR A 449 2.35 9.39 -17.63
CA THR A 449 0.97 9.75 -17.35
C THR A 449 0.64 9.61 -15.87
N ASP A 450 0.16 10.70 -15.29
CA ASP A 450 -0.58 10.72 -14.04
C ASP A 450 -1.90 9.91 -14.23
N PRO A 451 -2.25 8.97 -13.33
CA PRO A 451 -3.52 8.26 -13.35
C PRO A 451 -4.76 9.14 -13.53
N THR A 452 -4.70 10.43 -13.17
CA THR A 452 -5.79 11.42 -13.37
C THR A 452 -6.26 11.58 -14.82
N VAL A 453 -5.46 11.15 -15.82
CA VAL A 453 -5.87 11.16 -17.23
C VAL A 453 -6.98 10.13 -17.52
N LEU A 454 -7.06 9.06 -16.73
CA LEU A 454 -8.06 8.01 -16.84
C LEU A 454 -8.85 7.91 -15.52
N PRO A 455 -9.94 8.68 -15.34
CA PRO A 455 -10.68 8.77 -14.08
C PRO A 455 -11.30 7.43 -13.64
N GLY A 456 -11.42 6.46 -14.55
CA GLY A 456 -11.83 5.10 -14.20
C GLY A 456 -10.78 4.32 -13.41
N LEU A 457 -9.49 4.59 -13.66
CA LEU A 457 -8.33 3.99 -12.99
C LEU A 457 -7.88 4.80 -11.77
N GLU A 458 -7.90 6.14 -11.86
CA GLU A 458 -7.68 7.06 -10.74
C GLU A 458 -8.52 6.67 -9.52
N ALA A 459 -9.79 6.35 -9.74
CA ALA A 459 -10.73 5.97 -8.69
C ALA A 459 -10.36 4.67 -7.92
N MET A 460 -9.34 3.94 -8.38
CA MET A 460 -8.81 2.74 -7.71
C MET A 460 -7.52 3.02 -6.93
N LEU A 461 -7.02 4.26 -6.90
CA LEU A 461 -5.84 4.59 -6.11
C LEU A 461 -6.16 4.66 -4.61
N PRO A 462 -5.26 4.22 -3.71
CA PRO A 462 -5.50 4.26 -2.27
C PRO A 462 -5.83 5.65 -1.70
N ASP A 463 -5.31 6.71 -2.30
CA ASP A 463 -5.53 8.10 -1.92
C ASP A 463 -6.70 8.76 -2.66
N ALA A 464 -7.39 8.03 -3.54
CA ALA A 464 -8.53 8.54 -4.28
C ALA A 464 -9.68 8.96 -3.35
N PRO A 465 -10.33 10.11 -3.60
CA PRO A 465 -11.50 10.59 -2.85
C PRO A 465 -12.63 9.55 -2.74
N LEU A 466 -12.84 8.79 -3.81
CA LEU A 466 -13.83 7.71 -3.81
C LEU A 466 -13.47 6.60 -2.81
N VAL A 467 -12.21 6.16 -2.78
CA VAL A 467 -11.75 5.11 -1.85
C VAL A 467 -11.95 5.58 -0.40
N ARG A 468 -11.61 6.84 -0.09
CA ARG A 468 -11.87 7.43 1.23
C ARG A 468 -13.35 7.44 1.58
N LEU A 469 -14.22 7.87 0.65
CA LEU A 469 -15.66 7.88 0.86
C LEU A 469 -16.21 6.49 1.16
N LEU A 470 -15.77 5.48 0.40
CA LEU A 470 -16.28 4.12 0.50
C LEU A 470 -15.87 3.42 1.80
N ASN A 471 -14.73 3.79 2.39
CA ASN A 471 -14.21 3.22 3.64
C ASN A 471 -14.43 4.13 4.86
N ARG A 472 -15.36 5.10 4.77
CA ARG A 472 -15.65 5.99 5.89
C ARG A 472 -16.27 5.22 7.08
N PRO A 473 -15.69 5.30 8.29
CA PRO A 473 -16.21 4.62 9.48
C PRO A 473 -17.56 5.17 9.93
N GLY A 474 -18.30 4.35 10.69
CA GLY A 474 -19.63 4.73 11.18
C GLY A 474 -20.71 4.78 10.09
N VAL A 475 -20.41 4.30 8.88
CA VAL A 475 -21.41 4.13 7.82
C VAL A 475 -21.91 2.69 7.84
N GLN A 476 -23.19 2.52 8.18
CA GLN A 476 -23.89 1.25 8.11
C GLN A 476 -24.89 1.25 6.95
N LEU A 477 -24.80 0.23 6.10
CA LEU A 477 -25.67 0.05 4.94
C LEU A 477 -26.57 -1.19 5.11
N GLY A 478 -27.76 -1.15 4.51
CA GLY A 478 -28.64 -2.30 4.38
C GLY A 478 -28.07 -3.40 3.47
N GLY A 479 -28.80 -4.52 3.37
CA GLY A 479 -28.41 -5.67 2.56
C GLY A 479 -27.29 -6.53 3.15
N GLU A 480 -26.92 -7.56 2.41
CA GLU A 480 -25.86 -8.52 2.72
C GLU A 480 -24.74 -8.50 1.67
N MET A 481 -23.48 -8.65 2.09
CA MET A 481 -22.31 -8.64 1.21
C MET A 481 -21.51 -9.94 1.32
N ARG A 482 -21.01 -10.42 0.18
CA ARG A 482 -20.09 -11.56 0.06
C ARG A 482 -18.89 -11.18 -0.79
N VAL A 483 -17.69 -11.27 -0.22
CA VAL A 483 -16.44 -10.92 -0.90
C VAL A 483 -15.79 -12.20 -1.43
N ILE A 484 -15.43 -12.22 -2.71
CA ILE A 484 -14.56 -13.24 -3.29
C ILE A 484 -13.19 -12.60 -3.51
N ALA A 485 -12.19 -13.10 -2.81
CA ALA A 485 -10.82 -12.61 -2.86
C ALA A 485 -9.85 -13.75 -3.20
N GLY A 486 -8.72 -13.40 -3.82
CA GLY A 486 -7.78 -14.39 -4.33
C GLY A 486 -6.34 -13.95 -4.20
N ASP A 487 -5.45 -14.90 -3.96
CA ASP A 487 -3.99 -14.74 -4.00
C ASP A 487 -3.37 -15.73 -5.00
N ILE A 488 -2.52 -15.23 -5.90
CA ILE A 488 -1.80 -16.07 -6.85
C ILE A 488 -0.65 -16.83 -6.16
N GLY A 489 -0.90 -18.11 -5.89
CA GLY A 489 0.02 -19.04 -5.23
C GLY A 489 0.98 -19.73 -6.19
N GLY A 490 1.93 -18.97 -6.76
CA GLY A 490 2.92 -19.48 -7.74
C GLY A 490 2.32 -19.70 -9.13
N GLY A 491 2.99 -19.28 -10.20
CA GLY A 491 2.43 -19.34 -11.57
C GLY A 491 3.35 -18.66 -12.57
N THR A 492 3.22 -18.93 -13.87
CA THR A 492 4.18 -18.50 -14.90
C THR A 492 4.31 -16.99 -15.05
N VAL A 493 3.17 -16.28 -15.10
CA VAL A 493 3.10 -14.81 -15.19
C VAL A 493 3.42 -14.15 -13.84
N GLY A 494 2.90 -14.68 -12.73
CA GLY A 494 3.24 -14.18 -11.40
C GLY A 494 4.73 -14.33 -11.07
N SER A 495 5.36 -15.44 -11.48
CA SER A 495 6.80 -15.67 -11.42
C SER A 495 7.57 -14.73 -12.34
N LEU A 496 6.99 -14.37 -13.49
CA LEU A 496 7.58 -13.44 -14.43
C LEU A 496 7.78 -12.05 -13.79
N PHE A 497 6.71 -11.49 -13.24
CA PHE A 497 6.72 -10.13 -12.70
C PHE A 497 7.35 -10.04 -11.31
N LYS A 498 7.22 -11.08 -10.46
CA LYS A 498 7.95 -11.18 -9.18
C LYS A 498 9.48 -11.10 -9.39
N THR A 499 9.99 -11.68 -10.47
CA THR A 499 11.43 -11.78 -10.75
C THR A 499 11.95 -10.65 -11.65
N LEU A 500 11.18 -10.15 -12.63
CA LEU A 500 11.58 -8.99 -13.46
C LEU A 500 11.75 -7.73 -12.61
N LEU A 501 10.88 -7.50 -11.63
CA LEU A 501 10.74 -6.18 -11.02
C LEU A 501 11.21 -6.10 -9.56
N THR A 502 11.52 -7.23 -8.89
CA THR A 502 11.85 -7.34 -7.44
C THR A 502 11.04 -6.37 -6.57
N ASP A 503 9.80 -6.10 -6.97
CA ASP A 503 9.06 -4.97 -6.47
C ASP A 503 8.41 -5.39 -5.16
N PRO A 504 8.69 -4.69 -4.04
CA PRO A 504 8.01 -4.95 -2.78
C PRO A 504 6.48 -4.97 -2.93
N LEU A 505 5.91 -4.22 -3.89
CA LEU A 505 4.48 -4.18 -4.15
C LEU A 505 3.88 -5.53 -4.59
N TYR A 506 4.65 -6.38 -5.29
CA TYR A 506 4.22 -7.72 -5.75
C TYR A 506 4.72 -8.85 -4.83
N GLN A 507 5.31 -8.50 -3.67
CA GLN A 507 5.63 -9.46 -2.60
C GLN A 507 4.46 -9.69 -1.65
N GLU A 508 3.48 -8.78 -1.65
CA GLU A 508 2.22 -8.94 -0.94
C GLU A 508 1.28 -9.91 -1.67
N ASP A 509 0.30 -10.44 -0.93
CA ASP A 509 -0.72 -11.31 -1.51
C ASP A 509 -1.59 -10.49 -2.49
N HIS A 510 -1.80 -10.99 -3.71
CA HIS A 510 -2.51 -10.27 -4.78
C HIS A 510 -3.01 -11.21 -5.87
N ASP A 511 -3.93 -10.74 -6.71
CA ASP A 511 -4.40 -11.48 -7.91
C ASP A 511 -3.76 -11.02 -9.24
N LEU A 512 -2.66 -10.26 -9.14
CA LEU A 512 -1.86 -9.58 -10.18
C LEU A 512 -2.33 -8.16 -10.52
N VAL A 513 -3.57 -7.79 -10.20
CA VAL A 513 -4.14 -6.47 -10.53
C VAL A 513 -4.56 -5.74 -9.26
N VAL A 514 -5.04 -6.47 -8.25
CA VAL A 514 -5.51 -5.93 -6.98
C VAL A 514 -4.82 -6.65 -5.83
N ASN A 515 -4.30 -5.88 -4.86
CA ASN A 515 -3.82 -6.44 -3.60
C ASN A 515 -4.95 -7.17 -2.88
N THR A 516 -4.70 -8.37 -2.34
CA THR A 516 -5.73 -9.18 -1.68
C THR A 516 -6.41 -8.42 -0.55
N GLU A 517 -5.65 -7.71 0.30
CA GLU A 517 -6.21 -6.91 1.39
C GLU A 517 -7.05 -5.71 0.91
N ALA A 518 -6.85 -5.25 -0.34
CA ALA A 518 -7.66 -4.18 -0.91
C ALA A 518 -9.09 -4.62 -1.24
N MET A 519 -9.33 -5.93 -1.32
CA MET A 519 -10.63 -6.53 -1.62
C MET A 519 -11.58 -6.53 -0.41
N PHE A 520 -11.02 -6.37 0.78
CA PHE A 520 -11.74 -6.27 2.05
C PHE A 520 -11.89 -4.80 2.41
N GLY A 521 -13.04 -4.37 2.92
CA GLY A 521 -13.34 -2.96 3.21
C GLY A 521 -14.67 -2.51 2.61
N GLY A 522 -14.94 -1.21 2.69
CA GLY A 522 -16.25 -0.61 2.40
C GLY A 522 -16.95 -0.10 3.67
N ALA A 523 -18.28 0.00 3.61
CA ALA A 523 -19.12 0.28 4.76
C ALA A 523 -19.62 -1.03 5.41
N THR A 524 -20.02 -0.99 6.69
CA THR A 524 -20.59 -2.16 7.37
C THR A 524 -21.96 -2.53 6.81
N ARG A 525 -22.38 -3.80 6.96
CA ARG A 525 -23.66 -4.33 6.45
C ARG A 525 -24.56 -4.82 7.59
N GLN A 526 -25.78 -4.31 7.66
CA GLN A 526 -26.75 -4.66 8.71
C GLN A 526 -27.12 -6.16 8.71
N HIS A 527 -27.17 -6.81 7.53
CA HIS A 527 -27.54 -8.22 7.39
C HIS A 527 -26.31 -9.14 7.25
N GLY A 528 -25.13 -8.63 7.57
CA GLY A 528 -23.90 -9.42 7.62
C GLY A 528 -23.05 -9.37 6.35
N GLN A 529 -21.76 -9.61 6.56
CA GLN A 529 -20.70 -9.63 5.57
C GLN A 529 -19.83 -10.85 5.81
N ALA A 530 -19.47 -11.53 4.72
CA ALA A 530 -18.64 -12.72 4.77
C ALA A 530 -17.73 -12.77 3.54
N PHE A 531 -16.66 -13.56 3.60
CA PHE A 531 -15.69 -13.68 2.52
C PHE A 531 -15.36 -15.13 2.18
N TYR A 532 -14.93 -15.35 0.94
CA TYR A 532 -14.28 -16.56 0.50
C TYR A 532 -12.92 -16.19 -0.09
N PHE A 533 -11.87 -16.83 0.42
CA PHE A 533 -10.49 -16.56 0.00
C PHE A 533 -9.90 -17.82 -0.64
N GLU A 534 -9.42 -17.69 -1.87
CA GLU A 534 -8.76 -18.77 -2.60
C GLU A 534 -7.29 -18.42 -2.86
N ARG A 535 -6.40 -19.40 -2.72
CA ARG A 535 -4.99 -19.25 -3.07
C ARG A 535 -4.53 -20.43 -3.91
N GLY A 536 -3.88 -20.14 -5.04
CA GLY A 536 -3.38 -21.19 -5.92
C GLY A 536 -2.82 -20.66 -7.24
N PRO A 537 -2.24 -21.55 -8.07
CA PRO A 537 -1.58 -21.16 -9.31
C PRO A 537 -2.53 -20.75 -10.44
N THR A 538 -3.79 -21.15 -10.32
CA THR A 538 -4.89 -20.79 -11.23
C THR A 538 -5.71 -19.62 -10.72
N VAL A 539 -5.30 -18.98 -9.62
CA VAL A 539 -5.95 -17.77 -9.11
C VAL A 539 -5.31 -16.57 -9.80
N SER A 540 -6.08 -15.90 -10.64
CA SER A 540 -5.70 -14.64 -11.26
C SER A 540 -6.91 -13.71 -11.40
N HIS A 541 -6.65 -12.43 -11.64
CA HIS A 541 -7.68 -11.40 -11.65
C HIS A 541 -8.90 -11.71 -12.54
N PHE A 542 -8.73 -12.35 -13.70
CA PHE A 542 -9.82 -12.65 -14.64
C PHE A 542 -10.39 -14.07 -14.49
N GLN A 543 -9.87 -14.90 -13.58
CA GLN A 543 -10.22 -16.31 -13.46
C GLN A 543 -11.19 -16.63 -12.30
N TYR A 544 -11.66 -15.63 -11.54
CA TYR A 544 -12.62 -15.87 -10.44
C TYR A 544 -13.92 -16.52 -10.91
N PHE A 545 -14.32 -16.31 -12.16
CA PHE A 545 -15.52 -16.93 -12.72
C PHE A 545 -15.21 -18.16 -13.59
N HIS A 546 -13.92 -18.44 -13.81
CA HIS A 546 -13.39 -19.69 -14.35
C HIS A 546 -13.41 -20.80 -13.29
N ASN A 547 -12.86 -20.44 -12.11
CA ASN A 547 -12.50 -21.41 -11.10
C ASN A 547 -13.76 -22.05 -10.50
N PRO A 548 -13.92 -23.39 -10.56
CA PRO A 548 -15.15 -24.04 -10.09
C PRO A 548 -15.47 -23.76 -8.61
N SER A 549 -14.44 -23.59 -7.79
CA SER A 549 -14.51 -23.26 -6.36
C SER A 549 -15.24 -21.93 -6.11
N THR A 550 -14.91 -20.89 -6.87
CA THR A 550 -15.50 -19.55 -6.74
C THR A 550 -16.79 -19.42 -7.56
N ALA A 551 -16.83 -19.92 -8.80
CA ALA A 551 -17.98 -19.79 -9.68
C ALA A 551 -19.24 -20.49 -9.15
N SER A 552 -19.10 -21.70 -8.58
CA SER A 552 -20.23 -22.46 -8.01
C SER A 552 -20.87 -21.82 -6.77
N ARG A 553 -20.19 -20.87 -6.13
CA ARG A 553 -20.69 -20.16 -4.94
C ARG A 553 -21.69 -19.07 -5.29
N LEU A 554 -21.59 -18.47 -6.47
CA LEU A 554 -22.51 -17.43 -6.93
C LEU A 554 -23.98 -17.87 -6.84
N PRO A 555 -24.42 -18.97 -7.48
CA PRO A 555 -25.81 -19.41 -7.38
C PRO A 555 -26.18 -19.72 -5.94
N ARG A 556 -25.35 -20.45 -5.18
CA ARG A 556 -25.64 -20.82 -3.78
C ARG A 556 -25.93 -19.59 -2.91
N THR A 557 -25.12 -18.56 -3.06
CA THR A 557 -25.28 -17.31 -2.29
C THR A 557 -26.43 -16.44 -2.78
N LEU A 558 -26.66 -16.38 -4.09
CA LEU A 558 -27.68 -15.50 -4.67
C LEU A 558 -29.09 -16.08 -4.62
N THR A 559 -29.24 -17.41 -4.56
CA THR A 559 -30.54 -18.08 -4.59
C THR A 559 -30.98 -18.65 -3.23
N ARG A 560 -30.13 -18.57 -2.19
CA ARG A 560 -30.48 -19.04 -0.84
C ARG A 560 -31.73 -18.37 -0.27
N ALA A 561 -32.42 -19.05 0.63
CA ALA A 561 -33.41 -18.42 1.49
C ALA A 561 -32.72 -17.50 2.52
N ALA A 562 -33.45 -16.50 3.02
CA ALA A 562 -32.95 -15.63 4.09
C ALA A 562 -32.59 -16.47 5.34
N GLY A 563 -31.42 -16.23 5.93
CA GLY A 563 -30.94 -16.95 7.11
C GLY A 563 -30.30 -18.32 6.86
N GLN A 564 -30.29 -18.84 5.63
CA GLN A 564 -29.52 -20.04 5.31
C GLN A 564 -28.01 -19.71 5.24
N PRO A 565 -27.14 -20.53 5.89
CA PRO A 565 -25.70 -20.33 5.80
C PRO A 565 -25.19 -20.59 4.38
N ASP A 566 -24.09 -19.93 4.03
CA ASP A 566 -23.33 -20.17 2.79
C ASP A 566 -21.87 -20.51 3.10
N ASP A 567 -21.11 -20.90 2.06
CA ASP A 567 -19.70 -21.34 2.18
C ASP A 567 -18.72 -20.15 2.38
N PHE A 568 -19.18 -19.05 2.96
CA PHE A 568 -18.42 -17.83 3.21
C PHE A 568 -18.16 -17.66 4.71
N THR A 569 -16.94 -17.23 5.06
CA THR A 569 -16.53 -16.96 6.43
C THR A 569 -16.99 -15.57 6.85
N PRO A 570 -17.83 -15.42 7.90
CA PRO A 570 -18.21 -14.11 8.42
C PRO A 570 -16.99 -13.28 8.83
N TYR A 571 -17.03 -11.98 8.56
CA TYR A 571 -16.03 -11.03 9.07
C TYR A 571 -16.68 -9.68 9.33
N THR A 572 -16.17 -8.90 10.29
CA THR A 572 -16.62 -7.53 10.53
C THR A 572 -15.57 -6.53 10.03
N GLN A 573 -16.02 -5.35 9.61
CA GLN A 573 -15.13 -4.25 9.20
C GLN A 573 -14.84 -3.30 10.37
N GLU A 574 -15.83 -3.11 11.25
CA GLU A 574 -15.62 -2.48 12.54
C GLU A 574 -15.24 -3.56 13.55
N HIS A 575 -14.14 -3.33 14.26
CA HIS A 575 -13.84 -4.10 15.45
C HIS A 575 -14.65 -3.51 16.61
N ALA A 576 -15.15 -4.38 17.48
CA ALA A 576 -15.64 -3.92 18.77
C ALA A 576 -14.52 -3.12 19.45
N ALA A 577 -14.87 -2.06 20.16
CA ALA A 577 -13.92 -1.31 20.97
C ALA A 577 -13.02 -2.29 21.72
N GLU A 578 -11.70 -2.18 21.55
CA GLU A 578 -10.76 -3.06 22.27
C GLU A 578 -11.06 -2.93 23.77
N ASP A 579 -11.42 -4.04 24.40
CA ASP A 579 -11.69 -4.11 25.84
C ASP A 579 -10.41 -3.71 26.58
N THR A 580 -10.41 -2.57 27.24
CA THR A 580 -9.22 -2.07 27.95
C THR A 580 -8.94 -2.85 29.24
N GLN A 581 -9.90 -3.69 29.68
CA GLN A 581 -9.80 -4.60 30.81
C GLN A 581 -9.85 -6.07 30.36
N PHE A 582 -9.05 -6.41 29.36
CA PHE A 582 -8.97 -7.74 28.76
C PHE A 582 -8.35 -8.85 29.65
N TYR A 583 -8.05 -8.59 30.93
CA TYR A 583 -7.51 -9.59 31.86
C TYR A 583 -8.14 -9.44 33.25
N ALA A 584 -8.46 -10.57 33.87
CA ALA A 584 -9.00 -10.59 35.23
C ALA A 584 -7.87 -10.48 36.26
N ARG A 585 -8.03 -9.59 37.23
CA ARG A 585 -7.20 -9.57 38.44
C ARG A 585 -7.66 -10.72 39.34
N SER A 586 -6.74 -11.55 39.82
CA SER A 586 -7.08 -12.61 40.77
C SER A 586 -7.59 -12.01 42.08
N GLU A 587 -8.72 -12.51 42.61
CA GLU A 587 -9.22 -12.19 43.96
C GLU A 587 -8.50 -12.99 45.06
N GLU A 588 -7.50 -13.80 44.69
CA GLU A 588 -6.65 -14.55 45.61
C GLU A 588 -5.73 -13.63 46.44
N ALA A 589 -4.98 -14.23 47.36
CA ALA A 589 -3.96 -13.53 48.13
C ALA A 589 -2.94 -12.83 47.19
N PRO A 590 -2.46 -11.61 47.51
CA PRO A 590 -1.56 -10.87 46.63
C PRO A 590 -0.29 -11.64 46.29
N ARG A 591 0.14 -11.53 45.03
CA ARG A 591 1.37 -12.16 44.50
C ARG A 591 2.38 -11.08 44.09
N HIS A 592 3.55 -11.52 43.60
CA HIS A 592 4.53 -10.65 42.95
C HIS A 592 3.83 -9.77 41.91
N ALA A 593 3.94 -8.45 42.08
CA ALA A 593 3.37 -7.47 41.17
C ALA A 593 4.26 -7.28 39.93
N VAL A 594 3.66 -7.37 38.74
CA VAL A 594 4.33 -7.07 37.47
C VAL A 594 3.62 -5.91 36.80
N ILE A 595 4.31 -4.78 36.68
CA ILE A 595 3.80 -3.60 35.96
C ILE A 595 4.19 -3.72 34.48
N VAL A 596 3.21 -3.69 33.59
CA VAL A 596 3.42 -3.82 32.14
C VAL A 596 3.43 -2.45 31.50
N LEU A 597 4.59 -2.06 30.95
CA LEU A 597 4.83 -0.76 30.32
C LEU A 597 4.84 -0.91 28.79
N PRO A 598 3.89 -0.31 28.06
CA PRO A 598 3.83 -0.39 26.61
C PRO A 598 4.93 0.42 25.94
N GLY A 599 5.18 0.12 24.66
CA GLY A 599 5.99 0.94 23.77
C GLY A 599 5.25 2.16 23.22
N PHE A 600 5.91 2.88 22.32
CA PHE A 600 5.30 4.02 21.63
C PHE A 600 4.01 3.61 20.92
N SER A 601 2.98 4.46 21.02
CA SER A 601 1.63 4.19 20.50
C SER A 601 0.92 2.96 21.08
N GLY A 602 1.46 2.35 22.14
CA GLY A 602 0.90 1.14 22.77
C GLY A 602 -0.12 1.38 23.88
N SER A 603 -0.43 2.65 24.18
CA SER A 603 -1.59 3.05 24.98
C SER A 603 -2.61 3.72 24.06
N HIS A 604 -3.89 3.38 24.22
CA HIS A 604 -4.96 4.24 23.71
C HIS A 604 -4.93 5.58 24.44
N LEU A 605 -5.34 6.63 23.74
CA LEU A 605 -5.51 7.98 24.30
C LEU A 605 -6.97 8.40 24.09
N ALA A 606 -7.54 9.08 25.07
CA ALA A 606 -8.90 9.62 25.00
C ALA A 606 -8.94 11.08 25.43
N SER A 607 -9.88 11.84 24.87
CA SER A 607 -10.27 13.18 25.32
C SER A 607 -11.72 13.11 25.82
N GLY A 608 -11.91 13.25 27.14
CA GLY A 608 -13.20 12.98 27.78
C GLY A 608 -13.61 11.52 27.61
N THR A 609 -14.78 11.28 26.99
CA THR A 609 -15.30 9.93 26.71
C THR A 609 -14.93 9.40 25.32
N HIS A 610 -14.16 10.16 24.53
CA HIS A 610 -13.86 9.84 23.14
C HIS A 610 -12.41 9.43 22.98
N ARG A 611 -12.17 8.23 22.45
CA ARG A 611 -10.82 7.76 22.14
C ARG A 611 -10.30 8.48 20.90
N VAL A 612 -9.10 9.06 21.01
CA VAL A 612 -8.42 9.82 19.94
C VAL A 612 -7.26 9.04 19.31
N TRP A 613 -6.78 7.97 19.96
CA TRP A 613 -5.79 7.05 19.40
C TRP A 613 -6.20 5.59 19.61
N ALA A 614 -6.29 4.72 18.59
CA ALA A 614 -6.07 4.94 17.16
C ALA A 614 -7.35 4.76 16.34
N GLU A 615 -8.46 5.38 16.75
CA GLU A 615 -9.74 5.25 16.04
C GLU A 615 -9.71 5.97 14.69
N PRO A 616 -9.78 5.25 13.54
CA PRO A 616 -9.68 5.88 12.22
C PRO A 616 -10.79 6.87 11.94
N GLY A 617 -11.99 6.66 12.51
CA GLY A 617 -13.11 7.59 12.39
C GLY A 617 -12.72 8.97 12.92
N MET A 618 -12.22 9.02 14.16
CA MET A 618 -11.75 10.27 14.76
C MET A 618 -10.59 10.87 13.96
N LEU A 619 -9.59 10.05 13.58
CA LEU A 619 -8.46 10.51 12.76
C LEU A 619 -8.89 11.06 11.38
N MET A 620 -9.95 10.53 10.77
CA MET A 620 -10.52 11.03 9.51
C MET A 620 -11.31 12.33 9.68
N PHE A 621 -12.01 12.53 10.79
CA PHE A 621 -12.94 13.65 10.98
C PHE A 621 -12.32 14.84 11.72
N SER A 622 -11.66 14.61 12.86
CA SER A 622 -10.96 15.66 13.61
C SER A 622 -9.54 15.92 13.09
N GLY A 623 -9.07 15.06 12.18
CA GLY A 623 -7.66 15.02 11.81
C GLY A 623 -6.79 14.60 13.00
N LEU A 624 -5.48 14.78 12.83
CA LEU A 624 -4.49 14.59 13.88
C LEU A 624 -4.45 15.70 14.94
N ALA A 625 -5.24 16.76 14.79
CA ALA A 625 -5.23 17.90 15.72
C ALA A 625 -5.59 17.49 17.16
N SER A 626 -6.41 16.44 17.33
CA SER A 626 -6.71 15.86 18.65
C SER A 626 -5.50 15.23 19.34
N LEU A 627 -4.46 14.88 18.58
CA LEU A 627 -3.20 14.34 19.09
C LEU A 627 -2.13 15.41 19.27
N ASP A 628 -2.38 16.67 18.92
CA ASP A 628 -1.44 17.75 19.17
C ASP A 628 -1.02 17.78 20.65
N ILE A 629 0.25 18.10 20.92
CA ILE A 629 0.80 18.08 22.28
C ILE A 629 0.09 19.09 23.20
N ASP A 630 -0.46 20.17 22.62
CA ASP A 630 -1.23 21.19 23.34
C ASP A 630 -2.71 20.83 23.49
N ALA A 631 -3.17 19.70 22.93
CA ALA A 631 -4.55 19.27 23.06
C ALA A 631 -4.89 19.00 24.53
N THR A 632 -5.86 19.75 25.06
CA THR A 632 -6.26 19.68 26.47
C THR A 632 -7.10 18.44 26.77
N GLY A 633 -6.98 17.91 27.99
CA GLY A 633 -7.83 16.83 28.49
C GLY A 633 -7.58 15.47 27.85
N VAL A 634 -6.44 15.28 27.18
CA VAL A 634 -6.04 13.98 26.64
C VAL A 634 -5.41 13.13 27.75
N THR A 635 -5.96 11.95 27.99
CA THR A 635 -5.52 11.01 29.02
C THR A 635 -5.38 9.59 28.46
N PRO A 636 -4.51 8.74 29.03
CA PRO A 636 -4.42 7.33 28.63
C PRO A 636 -5.71 6.55 28.91
N ASP A 637 -6.11 5.69 27.97
CA ASP A 637 -7.36 4.90 27.99
C ASP A 637 -7.07 3.39 27.82
N GLY A 638 -6.10 2.87 28.58
CA GLY A 638 -5.73 1.45 28.53
C GLY A 638 -4.66 1.08 27.50
N LEU A 639 -4.18 -0.16 27.58
CA LEU A 639 -3.22 -0.71 26.61
C LEU A 639 -3.95 -1.14 25.34
N VAL A 640 -3.24 -1.10 24.21
CA VAL A 640 -3.71 -1.68 22.95
C VAL A 640 -3.79 -3.20 23.09
N ALA A 641 -5.00 -3.74 23.17
CA ALA A 641 -5.30 -5.13 23.44
C ALA A 641 -4.66 -6.06 22.40
N SER A 642 -4.77 -5.71 21.12
CA SER A 642 -4.21 -6.50 20.02
C SER A 642 -2.72 -6.79 20.19
N SER A 643 -1.95 -5.98 20.93
CA SER A 643 -0.53 -6.21 21.22
C SER A 643 -0.21 -6.75 22.61
N TYR A 644 -0.97 -6.40 23.64
CA TYR A 644 -0.57 -6.69 25.03
C TYR A 644 -1.47 -7.70 25.74
N GLN A 645 -2.66 -8.00 25.19
CA GLN A 645 -3.65 -8.86 25.84
C GLN A 645 -3.10 -10.25 26.14
N ASN A 646 -2.55 -10.93 25.13
CA ASN A 646 -2.08 -12.30 25.26
C ASN A 646 -0.95 -12.41 26.31
N LEU A 647 -0.03 -11.45 26.32
CA LEU A 647 1.04 -11.40 27.32
C LEU A 647 0.50 -11.15 28.72
N CYS A 648 -0.38 -10.16 28.91
CA CYS A 648 -0.95 -9.85 30.21
C CYS A 648 -1.75 -11.03 30.77
N GLN A 649 -2.59 -11.66 29.94
CA GLN A 649 -3.36 -12.86 30.31
C GLN A 649 -2.47 -14.06 30.64
N TYR A 650 -1.33 -14.21 29.97
CA TYR A 650 -0.39 -15.29 30.27
C TYR A 650 0.35 -15.03 31.59
N VAL A 651 0.87 -13.82 31.77
CA VAL A 651 1.63 -13.42 32.97
C VAL A 651 0.73 -13.42 34.21
N SER A 652 -0.55 -13.04 34.10
CA SER A 652 -1.50 -13.01 35.22
C SER A 652 -1.76 -14.38 35.86
N ARG A 653 -1.43 -15.48 35.17
CA ARG A 653 -1.47 -16.84 35.72
C ARG A 653 -0.48 -17.03 36.86
N SER A 654 0.63 -16.29 36.84
CA SER A 654 1.75 -16.43 37.78
C SER A 654 1.98 -15.21 38.67
N PHE A 655 1.45 -14.05 38.28
CA PHE A 655 1.72 -12.76 38.91
C PHE A 655 0.44 -11.93 39.02
N ASP A 656 0.50 -10.88 39.83
CA ASP A 656 -0.51 -9.83 39.77
C ASP A 656 -0.07 -8.80 38.73
N VAL A 657 -0.81 -8.70 37.63
CA VAL A 657 -0.46 -7.83 36.50
C VAL A 657 -1.11 -6.46 36.64
N PHE A 658 -0.32 -5.41 36.43
CA PHE A 658 -0.72 -4.01 36.44
C PHE A 658 -0.33 -3.34 35.11
N PRO A 659 -1.22 -3.28 34.12
CA PRO A 659 -1.01 -2.49 32.92
C PRO A 659 -0.86 -1.02 33.30
N PHE A 660 0.13 -0.37 32.69
CA PHE A 660 0.43 1.03 32.92
C PHE A 660 0.32 1.79 31.59
N PRO A 661 -0.89 2.15 31.14
CA PRO A 661 -1.05 3.03 30.00
C PRO A 661 -0.56 4.43 30.38
N TYR A 662 0.25 5.03 29.52
CA TYR A 662 0.75 6.40 29.69
C TYR A 662 0.69 7.17 28.37
N ASP A 663 0.74 8.50 28.46
CA ASP A 663 0.71 9.38 27.29
C ASP A 663 2.07 9.37 26.60
N TRP A 664 2.18 8.56 25.55
CA TRP A 664 3.40 8.35 24.79
C TRP A 664 3.86 9.57 23.98
N ARG A 665 3.07 10.65 23.94
CA ARG A 665 3.47 11.93 23.33
C ARG A 665 4.37 12.73 24.26
N GLN A 666 4.13 12.64 25.57
CA GLN A 666 4.85 13.38 26.60
C GLN A 666 6.25 12.81 26.86
N SER A 667 7.09 13.55 27.59
CA SER A 667 8.42 13.09 27.98
C SER A 667 8.36 11.80 28.80
N VAL A 668 9.33 10.91 28.59
CA VAL A 668 9.47 9.67 29.37
C VAL A 668 9.68 9.96 30.86
N CYS A 669 10.25 11.13 31.22
CA CYS A 669 10.40 11.55 32.61
C CYS A 669 9.06 11.84 33.28
N SER A 670 8.10 12.46 32.56
CA SER A 670 6.76 12.73 33.09
C SER A 670 6.01 11.43 33.35
N SER A 671 6.13 10.45 32.45
CA SER A 671 5.55 9.11 32.64
C SER A 671 6.23 8.34 33.77
N ALA A 672 7.53 8.55 33.99
CA ALA A 672 8.28 7.90 35.05
C ALA A 672 7.89 8.40 36.45
N ALA A 673 7.53 9.68 36.60
CA ALA A 673 6.99 10.20 37.86
C ALA A 673 5.68 9.49 38.24
N LEU A 674 4.76 9.34 37.28
CA LEU A 674 3.51 8.60 37.49
C LEU A 674 3.76 7.10 37.79
N LEU A 675 4.77 6.52 37.15
CA LEU A 675 5.18 5.13 37.42
C LEU A 675 5.74 5.00 38.85
N ALA A 676 6.53 5.96 39.30
CA ALA A 676 7.09 5.97 40.65
C ALA A 676 5.98 6.00 41.72
N ASP A 677 4.93 6.80 41.51
CA ASP A 677 3.77 6.83 42.40
C ASP A 677 3.09 5.46 42.52
N LEU A 678 2.89 4.76 41.39
CA LEU A 678 2.33 3.40 41.40
C LEU A 678 3.26 2.39 42.09
N VAL A 679 4.57 2.46 41.84
CA VAL A 679 5.55 1.58 42.50
C VAL A 679 5.56 1.82 44.01
N HIS A 680 5.52 3.08 44.46
CA HIS A 680 5.37 3.44 45.87
C HIS A 680 4.09 2.84 46.46
N GLN A 681 2.95 3.05 45.81
CA GLN A 681 1.66 2.50 46.23
C GLN A 681 1.71 0.96 46.38
N LEU A 682 2.36 0.26 45.45
CA LEU A 682 2.45 -1.20 45.49
C LEU A 682 3.43 -1.73 46.54
N LEU A 683 4.57 -1.06 46.73
CA LEU A 683 5.57 -1.43 47.74
C LEU A 683 5.09 -1.14 49.17
N ASP A 684 4.26 -0.10 49.33
CA ASP A 684 3.76 0.38 50.62
C ASP A 684 2.37 -0.18 50.96
N ASP A 685 1.69 -0.90 50.05
CA ASP A 685 0.41 -1.60 50.34
C ASP A 685 0.62 -2.67 51.43
N PRO A 686 -0.01 -2.55 52.61
CA PRO A 686 0.14 -3.50 53.71
C PRO A 686 -0.22 -4.95 53.33
N ARG A 687 -1.14 -5.13 52.37
CA ARG A 687 -1.54 -6.47 51.88
C ARG A 687 -0.46 -7.12 51.02
N ARG A 688 0.50 -6.33 50.51
CA ARG A 688 1.60 -6.77 49.64
C ARG A 688 2.95 -6.69 50.36
N HIS A 689 2.95 -6.56 51.69
CA HIS A 689 4.17 -6.44 52.47
C HIS A 689 5.12 -7.62 52.22
N GLY A 690 6.38 -7.33 51.92
CA GLY A 690 7.41 -8.33 51.59
C GLY A 690 7.31 -8.92 50.17
N LEU A 691 6.28 -8.60 49.39
CA LEU A 691 6.16 -9.09 48.02
C LEU A 691 7.03 -8.28 47.04
N PRO A 692 7.56 -8.95 46.00
CA PRO A 692 8.21 -8.31 44.86
C PRO A 692 7.34 -7.36 44.02
N VAL A 693 7.99 -6.35 43.45
CA VAL A 693 7.47 -5.52 42.35
C VAL A 693 8.50 -5.51 41.23
N SER A 694 8.12 -5.94 40.02
CA SER A 694 8.96 -5.91 38.81
C SER A 694 8.27 -5.16 37.68
N LEU A 695 9.09 -4.69 36.73
CA LEU A 695 8.65 -4.02 35.52
C LEU A 695 8.85 -4.95 34.32
N LEU A 696 7.85 -5.06 33.46
CA LEU A 696 7.92 -5.69 32.14
C LEU A 696 7.68 -4.62 31.10
N ALA A 697 8.75 -4.20 30.41
CA ALA A 697 8.73 -2.98 29.62
C ALA A 697 9.05 -3.23 28.14
N HIS A 698 8.16 -2.81 27.25
CA HIS A 698 8.31 -2.95 25.81
C HIS A 698 8.71 -1.62 25.16
N GLY A 699 9.72 -1.64 24.28
CA GLY A 699 10.13 -0.48 23.48
C GLY A 699 10.35 0.78 24.34
N MET A 700 9.57 1.83 24.08
CA MET A 700 9.64 3.11 24.80
C MET A 700 9.34 2.98 26.31
N GLY A 701 8.53 2.00 26.73
CA GLY A 701 8.26 1.75 28.15
C GLY A 701 9.51 1.42 28.94
N GLY A 702 10.54 0.85 28.30
CA GLY A 702 11.84 0.62 28.94
C GLY A 702 12.58 1.93 29.22
N LEU A 703 12.40 2.97 28.41
CA LEU A 703 12.95 4.30 28.68
C LEU A 703 12.22 4.98 29.86
N VAL A 704 10.92 4.75 30.01
CA VAL A 704 10.15 5.20 31.19
C VAL A 704 10.67 4.52 32.46
N ALA A 705 10.88 3.20 32.42
CA ALA A 705 11.47 2.46 33.55
C ALA A 705 12.88 2.97 33.90
N ARG A 706 13.68 3.33 32.89
CA ARG A 706 15.01 3.91 33.09
C ARG A 706 14.96 5.32 33.66
N ALA A 707 14.00 6.14 33.25
CA ALA A 707 13.80 7.46 33.83
C ALA A 707 13.45 7.35 35.33
N LEU A 708 12.67 6.34 35.74
CA LEU A 708 12.42 6.06 37.16
C LEU A 708 13.71 5.77 37.93
N LEU A 709 14.60 4.93 37.39
CA LEU A 709 15.92 4.69 37.99
C LEU A 709 16.74 5.99 38.09
N ALA A 710 16.77 6.78 37.01
CA ALA A 710 17.52 8.03 36.96
C ALA A 710 17.02 9.06 37.98
N ASP A 711 15.70 9.11 38.23
CA ASP A 711 15.07 10.05 39.15
C ASP A 711 15.06 9.57 40.61
N SER A 712 15.01 8.26 40.85
CA SER A 712 14.94 7.71 42.20
C SER A 712 15.71 6.39 42.33
N LYS A 713 17.02 6.50 42.56
CA LYS A 713 17.86 5.36 42.92
C LYS A 713 17.37 4.64 44.18
N VAL A 714 16.83 5.38 45.16
CA VAL A 714 16.30 4.80 46.39
C VAL A 714 15.12 3.88 46.12
N LEU A 715 14.17 4.30 45.27
CA LEU A 715 13.02 3.48 44.92
C LEU A 715 13.45 2.23 44.14
N TRP A 716 14.39 2.39 43.21
CA TRP A 716 14.96 1.29 42.46
C TRP A 716 15.68 0.27 43.35
N ASP A 717 16.49 0.73 44.31
CA ASP A 717 17.19 -0.13 45.27
C ASP A 717 16.15 -0.93 46.10
N ARG A 718 15.08 -0.29 46.56
CA ARG A 718 13.97 -0.97 47.27
C ARG A 718 13.30 -2.07 46.45
N MET A 719 13.11 -1.86 45.14
CA MET A 719 12.60 -2.91 44.25
C MET A 719 13.61 -4.05 44.13
N SER A 720 14.88 -3.71 43.95
CA SER A 720 15.99 -4.64 43.72
C SER A 720 16.32 -5.53 44.92
N GLU A 721 15.96 -5.11 46.14
CA GLU A 721 16.10 -5.93 47.36
C GLU A 721 15.29 -7.23 47.32
N ARG A 722 14.19 -7.27 46.53
CA ARG A 722 13.22 -8.37 46.56
C ARG A 722 13.24 -9.26 45.32
N VAL A 723 13.96 -8.86 44.27
CA VAL A 723 14.03 -9.58 43.00
C VAL A 723 15.42 -9.51 42.37
N LYS A 724 15.80 -10.57 41.66
CA LYS A 724 17.03 -10.57 40.86
C LYS A 724 16.93 -9.66 39.63
N ALA A 725 15.74 -9.62 39.04
CA ALA A 725 15.43 -8.80 37.87
C ALA A 725 14.25 -7.85 38.15
N PRO A 726 14.50 -6.63 38.66
CA PRO A 726 13.47 -5.60 38.79
C PRO A 726 12.92 -5.12 37.45
N LEU A 727 13.65 -5.33 36.34
CA LEU A 727 13.25 -4.93 35.00
C LEU A 727 13.54 -6.02 33.96
N VAL A 728 12.51 -6.40 33.22
CA VAL A 728 12.60 -7.19 31.98
C VAL A 728 12.20 -6.30 30.81
N MET A 729 13.08 -6.18 29.83
CA MET A 729 12.95 -5.31 28.66
C MET A 729 12.67 -6.12 27.40
N LEU A 730 11.71 -5.69 26.59
CA LEU A 730 11.41 -6.24 25.28
C LEU A 730 11.75 -5.18 24.22
N GLY A 731 12.78 -5.40 23.40
CA GLY A 731 13.13 -4.52 22.27
C GLY A 731 13.40 -3.05 22.65
N VAL A 732 14.00 -2.77 23.81
CA VAL A 732 14.14 -1.38 24.29
C VAL A 732 15.28 -0.64 23.57
N PRO A 733 15.04 0.55 22.98
CA PRO A 733 16.06 1.34 22.27
C PRO A 733 17.02 2.03 23.26
N GLN A 734 17.96 1.28 23.83
CA GLN A 734 18.83 1.76 24.91
C GLN A 734 19.61 3.04 24.59
N THR A 735 20.05 3.21 23.34
CA THR A 735 20.71 4.43 22.84
C THR A 735 19.90 5.12 21.75
N GLY A 736 18.57 4.97 21.76
CA GLY A 736 17.70 5.47 20.70
C GLY A 736 17.64 4.55 19.47
N SER A 737 16.93 5.02 18.43
CA SER A 737 16.62 4.23 17.23
C SER A 737 16.52 5.12 15.97
N HIS A 738 17.16 4.69 14.89
CA HIS A 738 17.06 5.35 13.58
C HIS A 738 15.68 5.19 12.94
N ALA A 739 14.80 4.33 13.47
CA ALA A 739 13.40 4.29 13.05
C ALA A 739 12.68 5.60 13.38
N THR A 740 13.06 6.28 14.47
CA THR A 740 12.59 7.63 14.80
C THR A 740 13.01 8.64 13.73
N VAL A 741 14.25 8.55 13.24
CA VAL A 741 14.75 9.43 12.19
C VAL A 741 14.03 9.17 10.86
N ALA A 742 13.85 7.89 10.50
CA ALA A 742 13.08 7.50 9.32
C ALA A 742 11.63 8.00 9.38
N LEU A 743 11.01 7.97 10.56
CA LEU A 743 9.69 8.54 10.80
C LEU A 743 9.68 10.06 10.58
N LEU A 744 10.63 10.80 11.16
CA LEU A 744 10.70 12.26 10.99
C LEU A 744 10.98 12.70 9.54
N LEU A 745 11.66 11.86 8.76
CA LEU A 745 11.85 12.04 7.30
C LEU A 745 10.62 11.61 6.47
N GLY A 746 9.51 11.21 7.10
CA GLY A 746 8.29 10.76 6.41
C GLY A 746 8.41 9.40 5.71
N ARG A 747 9.46 8.62 6.03
CA ARG A 747 9.74 7.31 5.39
C ARG A 747 9.09 6.13 6.13
N ASP A 748 8.50 6.36 7.30
CA ASP A 748 7.85 5.33 8.12
C ASP A 748 6.41 5.03 7.67
N ARG A 749 6.03 3.75 7.78
CA ARG A 749 4.69 3.25 7.44
C ARG A 749 3.57 3.99 8.18
N LEU A 750 3.78 4.37 9.45
CA LEU A 750 2.77 5.07 10.23
C LEU A 750 2.42 6.41 9.57
N ILE A 751 3.41 7.19 9.15
CA ILE A 751 3.19 8.51 8.54
C ILE A 751 2.40 8.38 7.25
N LYS A 752 2.72 7.36 6.44
CA LYS A 752 1.98 7.08 5.20
C LYS A 752 0.52 6.72 5.46
N HIS A 753 0.22 5.90 6.47
CA HIS A 753 -1.16 5.62 6.88
C HIS A 753 -1.91 6.86 7.38
N LEU A 754 -1.27 7.65 8.25
CA LEU A 754 -1.92 8.84 8.81
C LEU A 754 -2.21 9.89 7.73
N ALA A 755 -1.29 10.09 6.78
CA ALA A 755 -1.51 10.97 5.63
C ALA A 755 -2.66 10.47 4.71
N LEU A 756 -2.86 9.15 4.60
CA LEU A 756 -4.02 8.60 3.90
C LEU A 756 -5.32 8.81 4.67
N LEU A 757 -5.32 8.90 6.01
CA LEU A 757 -6.54 9.09 6.80
C LEU A 757 -6.98 10.54 6.94
N ASP A 758 -6.05 11.49 6.94
CA ASP A 758 -6.38 12.89 7.22
C ASP A 758 -6.53 13.70 5.92
N PRO A 759 -7.76 14.02 5.46
CA PRO A 759 -7.98 14.83 4.26
C PRO A 759 -7.63 16.32 4.46
N SER A 760 -7.15 16.72 5.63
CA SER A 760 -6.75 18.09 5.96
C SER A 760 -5.24 18.25 6.10
N HIS A 761 -4.50 17.16 6.31
CA HIS A 761 -3.07 17.19 6.63
C HIS A 761 -2.26 16.38 5.62
N THR A 762 -1.35 17.06 4.91
CA THR A 762 -0.30 16.41 4.12
C THR A 762 0.65 15.62 5.02
N PRO A 763 1.50 14.72 4.49
CA PRO A 763 2.56 14.08 5.28
C PRO A 763 3.37 15.08 6.11
N ARG A 764 3.68 16.26 5.55
CA ARG A 764 4.34 17.35 6.27
C ARG A 764 3.53 17.86 7.47
N ALA A 765 2.22 17.99 7.32
CA ALA A 765 1.36 18.50 8.38
C ALA A 765 1.16 17.45 9.50
N VAL A 766 1.13 16.16 9.17
CA VAL A 766 1.26 15.05 10.15
C VAL A 766 2.58 15.19 10.92
N LEU A 767 3.69 15.37 10.21
CA LEU A 767 5.02 15.51 10.81
C LEU A 767 5.17 16.79 11.64
N ALA A 768 4.47 17.87 11.29
CA ALA A 768 4.41 19.09 12.09
C ALA A 768 3.85 18.87 13.49
N ILE A 769 2.94 17.90 13.65
CA ILE A 769 2.40 17.50 14.96
C ILE A 769 3.39 16.56 15.67
N LEU A 770 3.78 15.47 15.01
CA LEU A 770 4.60 14.43 15.64
C LEU A 770 6.00 14.92 16.04
N SER A 771 6.60 15.83 15.28
CA SER A 771 7.92 16.42 15.59
C SER A 771 7.92 17.30 16.85
N ARG A 772 6.76 17.55 17.45
CA ARG A 772 6.61 18.28 18.71
C ARG A 772 6.52 17.37 19.92
N PHE A 773 6.39 16.05 19.75
CA PHE A 773 6.23 15.10 20.85
C PHE A 773 7.56 14.83 21.54
N PRO A 774 7.76 15.25 22.82
CA PRO A 774 9.02 14.97 23.52
C PRO A 774 9.32 13.48 23.60
N GLY A 775 8.30 12.64 23.87
CA GLY A 775 8.48 11.18 23.96
C GLY A 775 8.95 10.53 22.66
N LEU A 776 8.65 11.14 21.51
CA LEU A 776 9.16 10.68 20.22
C LEU A 776 10.63 11.10 20.03
N LEU A 777 10.96 12.37 20.26
CA LEU A 777 12.31 12.90 20.05
C LEU A 777 13.34 12.33 21.02
N GLU A 778 12.94 12.00 22.25
CA GLU A 778 13.79 11.33 23.26
C GLU A 778 14.24 9.93 22.83
N ARG A 779 13.69 9.39 21.73
CA ARG A 779 14.09 8.11 21.11
C ARG A 779 15.09 8.27 19.97
N LEU A 780 15.53 9.49 19.66
CA LEU A 780 16.58 9.70 18.66
C LEU A 780 17.87 8.96 19.09
N PRO A 781 18.64 8.40 18.14
CA PRO A 781 19.95 7.81 18.43
C PRO A 781 20.85 8.76 19.20
N ALA A 782 21.70 8.22 20.09
CA ALA A 782 22.66 8.98 20.90
C ALA A 782 23.85 9.50 20.09
N GLU A 783 23.55 10.26 19.04
CA GLU A 783 24.50 10.85 18.11
C GLU A 783 24.33 12.36 18.14
N GLU A 784 25.39 13.06 18.54
CA GLU A 784 25.36 14.52 18.75
C GLU A 784 24.76 15.28 17.56
N ARG A 785 25.12 14.88 16.33
CA ARG A 785 24.61 15.47 15.09
C ARG A 785 23.07 15.47 14.98
N LEU A 786 22.38 14.46 15.54
CA LEU A 786 20.93 14.33 15.41
C LEU A 786 20.16 15.28 16.33
N PHE A 787 20.84 15.88 17.31
CA PHE A 787 20.31 16.91 18.19
C PHE A 787 20.70 18.32 17.73
N GLN A 788 21.41 18.45 16.61
CA GLN A 788 21.80 19.73 16.01
C GLN A 788 20.84 20.10 14.88
N GLU A 789 20.23 21.29 14.95
CA GLU A 789 19.34 21.81 13.91
C GLU A 789 20.01 21.85 12.52
N ALA A 790 21.29 22.22 12.47
CA ALA A 790 22.07 22.33 11.23
C ALA A 790 22.10 21.01 10.42
N THR A 791 22.13 19.86 11.10
CA THR A 791 22.08 18.55 10.44
C THR A 791 20.75 18.36 9.70
N TRP A 792 19.64 18.70 10.36
CA TRP A 792 18.30 18.58 9.78
C TRP A 792 18.06 19.60 8.67
N GLN A 793 18.57 20.83 8.80
CA GLN A 793 18.54 21.83 7.73
C GLN A 793 19.27 21.32 6.48
N HIS A 794 20.51 20.82 6.65
CA HIS A 794 21.29 20.26 5.55
C HIS A 794 20.58 19.09 4.86
N TRP A 795 19.98 18.20 5.64
CA TRP A 795 19.20 17.08 5.12
C TRP A 795 17.94 17.53 4.38
N HIS A 796 17.25 18.55 4.88
CA HIS A 796 16.07 19.11 4.24
C HIS A 796 16.41 19.74 2.89
N GLU A 797 17.54 20.43 2.76
CA GLU A 797 18.02 20.99 1.48
C GLU A 797 18.28 19.90 0.42
N ILE A 798 18.76 18.72 0.85
CA ILE A 798 19.06 17.59 -0.03
C ILE A 798 17.80 16.80 -0.41
N ASP A 799 16.96 16.49 0.59
CA ASP A 799 15.88 15.51 0.47
C ASP A 799 14.52 16.14 0.11
N ASP A 800 14.28 17.38 0.53
CA ASP A 800 13.04 18.11 0.29
C ASP A 800 13.31 19.60 0.00
N PRO A 801 13.95 19.92 -1.14
CA PRO A 801 14.24 21.31 -1.51
C PRO A 801 12.96 22.17 -1.68
N SER A 802 11.80 21.53 -1.86
CA SER A 802 10.51 22.22 -1.96
C SER A 802 9.92 22.61 -0.60
N GLY A 803 10.37 21.96 0.48
CA GLY A 803 9.83 22.10 1.83
C GLY A 803 8.37 21.67 1.97
N GLN A 804 7.94 20.64 1.25
CA GLN A 804 6.55 20.17 1.23
C GLN A 804 6.35 18.77 1.81
N ALA A 805 7.42 17.99 2.01
CA ALA A 805 7.37 16.58 2.40
C ALA A 805 7.48 16.37 3.93
N TRP A 806 8.43 17.03 4.60
CA TRP A 806 8.65 16.87 6.04
C TRP A 806 9.08 18.18 6.72
N VAL A 807 9.16 18.20 8.06
CA VAL A 807 9.48 19.41 8.85
C VAL A 807 10.77 19.24 9.66
N ILE A 808 11.53 20.32 9.81
CA ILE A 808 12.71 20.36 10.67
C ILE A 808 12.24 20.42 12.14
N PRO A 809 12.67 19.49 13.02
CA PRO A 809 12.35 19.56 14.45
C PRO A 809 12.90 20.84 15.08
N ALA A 810 12.13 21.46 15.98
CA ALA A 810 12.54 22.70 16.63
C ALA A 810 13.77 22.49 17.54
N PRO A 811 14.75 23.41 17.54
CA PRO A 811 15.99 23.27 18.32
C PRO A 811 15.75 23.02 19.82
N GLN A 812 14.79 23.75 20.41
CA GLN A 812 14.44 23.62 21.82
C GLN A 812 13.97 22.20 22.18
N HIS A 813 13.21 21.55 21.29
CA HIS A 813 12.75 20.19 21.52
C HIS A 813 13.89 19.17 21.36
N LEU A 814 14.83 19.41 20.44
CA LEU A 814 16.03 18.59 20.28
C LEU A 814 16.96 18.69 21.49
N GLU A 815 17.18 19.89 22.02
CA GLU A 815 17.97 20.14 23.23
C GLU A 815 17.37 19.43 24.45
N GLN A 816 16.05 19.50 24.62
CA GLN A 816 15.35 18.79 25.70
C GLN A 816 15.51 17.27 25.57
N ALA A 817 15.35 16.73 24.36
CA ALA A 817 15.52 15.30 24.10
C ALA A 817 16.96 14.84 24.39
N GLN A 818 17.96 15.64 24.01
CA GLN A 818 19.37 15.37 24.29
C GLN A 818 19.63 15.34 25.81
N ALA A 819 19.09 16.31 26.55
CA ALA A 819 19.24 16.38 28.00
C ALA A 819 18.65 15.14 28.70
N THR A 820 17.45 14.70 28.27
CA THR A 820 16.87 13.43 28.77
C THR A 820 17.77 12.25 28.46
N GLN A 821 18.31 12.14 27.24
CA GLN A 821 19.17 11.02 26.87
C GLN A 821 20.47 10.97 27.70
N LEU A 822 21.11 12.12 27.92
CA LEU A 822 22.30 12.23 28.77
C LEU A 822 22.00 11.81 30.22
N LYS A 823 20.85 12.25 30.76
CA LYS A 823 20.36 11.83 32.09
C LYS A 823 20.17 10.32 32.16
N LEU A 824 19.52 9.71 31.17
CA LEU A 824 19.28 8.26 31.12
C LEU A 824 20.57 7.44 30.94
N ALA A 825 21.57 7.99 30.25
CA ALA A 825 22.87 7.35 30.07
C ALA A 825 23.67 7.35 31.39
N ALA A 826 23.62 8.45 32.14
CA ALA A 826 24.33 8.61 33.41
C ALA A 826 23.77 7.75 34.56
N ALA A 827 22.54 7.24 34.44
CA ALA A 827 21.85 6.51 35.51
C ALA A 827 22.37 5.07 35.74
N TRP A 828 23.02 4.44 34.75
CA TRP A 828 23.42 3.04 34.83
C TRP A 828 24.80 2.85 35.45
N THR A 829 24.88 1.94 36.41
CA THR A 829 26.14 1.32 36.84
C THR A 829 26.18 -0.14 36.36
N GLU A 830 27.36 -0.76 36.42
CA GLU A 830 27.53 -2.17 36.06
C GLU A 830 26.65 -3.12 36.89
N ASP A 831 26.54 -2.86 38.21
CA ASP A 831 25.65 -3.64 39.09
C ASP A 831 24.17 -3.48 38.69
N GLN A 832 23.75 -2.26 38.36
CA GLN A 832 22.36 -2.05 37.93
C GLN A 832 22.06 -2.77 36.62
N MET A 833 22.98 -2.72 35.66
CA MET A 833 22.77 -3.37 34.36
C MET A 833 22.73 -4.90 34.46
N ALA A 834 23.51 -5.49 35.38
CA ALA A 834 23.50 -6.93 35.63
C ALA A 834 22.15 -7.43 36.19
N ARG A 835 21.33 -6.53 36.75
CA ARG A 835 19.99 -6.84 37.29
C ARG A 835 18.89 -6.68 36.23
N VAL A 836 19.21 -6.36 34.99
CA VAL A 836 18.21 -6.14 33.95
C VAL A 836 18.29 -7.22 32.89
N CYS A 837 17.14 -7.79 32.54
CA CYS A 837 17.06 -8.80 31.49
C CYS A 837 16.52 -8.17 30.22
N ALA A 838 17.20 -8.36 29.09
CA ALA A 838 16.74 -7.87 27.79
C ALA A 838 16.33 -9.01 26.87
N ILE A 839 15.26 -8.83 26.11
CA ILE A 839 14.84 -9.69 25.01
C ILE A 839 14.92 -8.86 23.73
N ALA A 840 15.72 -9.31 22.78
CA ALA A 840 15.92 -8.70 21.47
C ALA A 840 15.15 -9.48 20.40
N GLY A 841 14.35 -8.77 19.59
CA GLY A 841 13.65 -9.34 18.44
C GLY A 841 14.53 -9.44 17.20
N ARG A 842 13.98 -9.97 16.10
CA ARG A 842 14.64 -10.07 14.80
C ARG A 842 13.68 -9.70 13.66
N ALA A 843 14.17 -8.90 12.73
CA ALA A 843 13.57 -8.60 11.44
C ALA A 843 14.65 -8.58 10.33
N GLU A 844 14.22 -8.62 9.07
CA GLU A 844 15.14 -8.66 7.93
C GLU A 844 15.93 -7.36 7.76
N ALA A 845 15.35 -6.21 8.11
CA ALA A 845 15.97 -4.91 7.97
C ALA A 845 15.61 -4.00 9.16
N THR A 846 16.63 -3.54 9.89
CA THR A 846 16.53 -2.60 11.00
C THR A 846 17.35 -1.35 10.69
N PRO A 847 16.78 -0.13 10.74
CA PRO A 847 17.51 1.09 10.40
C PRO A 847 18.63 1.37 11.42
N VAL A 848 19.81 1.77 10.93
CA VAL A 848 21.03 1.96 11.76
C VAL A 848 21.84 3.21 11.50
N ASP A 849 21.67 3.89 10.36
CA ASP A 849 22.42 5.11 10.03
C ASP A 849 21.76 5.85 8.84
N ILE A 850 22.09 7.12 8.65
CA ILE A 850 21.73 7.94 7.47
C ILE A 850 22.98 8.61 6.92
N GLN A 851 23.20 8.47 5.62
CA GLN A 851 24.35 9.01 4.90
C GLN A 851 23.92 9.85 3.71
N VAL A 852 24.71 10.87 3.38
CA VAL A 852 24.56 11.62 2.13
C VAL A 852 25.35 10.89 1.04
N ALA A 853 24.66 10.37 0.05
CA ALA A 853 25.26 9.66 -1.09
C ALA A 853 25.27 10.56 -2.33
N GLN A 854 26.43 10.68 -2.98
CA GLN A 854 26.55 11.34 -4.29
C GLN A 854 25.95 10.46 -5.38
N GLN A 855 25.21 11.07 -6.30
CA GLN A 855 24.64 10.44 -7.49
C GLN A 855 25.56 10.64 -8.70
N PRO A 856 25.44 9.78 -9.74
CA PRO A 856 26.24 9.92 -10.96
C PRO A 856 26.05 11.25 -11.70
N ASP A 857 24.89 11.90 -11.52
CA ASP A 857 24.58 13.21 -12.09
C ASP A 857 25.14 14.39 -11.28
N GLY A 858 25.92 14.11 -10.23
CA GLY A 858 26.50 15.12 -9.33
C GLY A 858 25.54 15.63 -8.26
N SER A 859 24.28 15.16 -8.22
CA SER A 859 23.34 15.47 -7.14
C SER A 859 23.62 14.63 -5.88
N SER A 860 23.10 15.07 -4.74
CA SER A 860 23.19 14.32 -3.48
C SER A 860 21.83 13.75 -3.10
N ARG A 861 21.80 12.60 -2.42
CA ARG A 861 20.58 12.02 -1.84
C ARG A 861 20.81 11.49 -0.43
N LEU A 862 19.77 11.50 0.41
CA LEU A 862 19.82 10.88 1.73
C LEU A 862 19.54 9.37 1.67
N LEU A 863 20.54 8.57 1.99
CA LEU A 863 20.48 7.12 2.06
C LEU A 863 20.30 6.66 3.51
N LEU A 864 19.16 6.03 3.81
CA LEU A 864 18.94 5.33 5.08
C LEU A 864 19.56 3.93 4.98
N LEU A 865 20.39 3.57 5.94
CA LEU A 865 21.04 2.25 6.03
C LEU A 865 20.33 1.36 7.04
N ALA A 866 20.35 0.05 6.77
CA ALA A 866 19.75 -0.99 7.59
C ALA A 866 20.71 -2.16 7.84
N THR A 867 20.41 -2.96 8.86
CA THR A 867 21.11 -4.18 9.26
C THR A 867 20.10 -5.32 9.52
N PRO A 868 20.48 -6.61 9.36
CA PRO A 868 19.61 -7.71 9.78
C PRO A 868 19.71 -8.00 11.29
N HIS A 869 20.55 -7.26 12.01
CA HIS A 869 20.82 -7.40 13.45
C HIS A 869 19.94 -6.48 14.30
N GLY A 870 18.63 -6.72 14.27
CA GLY A 870 17.66 -5.96 15.04
C GLY A 870 16.24 -6.41 14.78
N ASP A 871 15.27 -5.79 15.46
CA ASP A 871 13.86 -6.19 15.43
C ASP A 871 13.01 -5.39 14.42
N GLY A 872 13.64 -4.65 13.51
CA GLY A 872 12.99 -3.76 12.54
C GLY A 872 12.83 -2.32 13.01
N ARG A 873 13.02 -2.07 14.32
CA ARG A 873 13.05 -0.73 14.90
C ARG A 873 14.35 -0.49 15.68
N VAL A 874 14.81 -1.47 16.45
CA VAL A 874 15.91 -1.36 17.39
C VAL A 874 17.02 -2.36 17.01
N PRO A 875 18.26 -1.89 16.75
CA PRO A 875 19.39 -2.78 16.50
C PRO A 875 19.84 -3.47 17.79
N TRP A 876 20.38 -4.69 17.68
CA TRP A 876 20.92 -5.44 18.82
C TRP A 876 22.11 -4.73 19.45
N HIS A 877 23.02 -4.24 18.61
CA HIS A 877 24.21 -3.54 19.09
C HIS A 877 23.84 -2.10 19.44
N THR A 878 23.87 -1.78 20.73
CA THR A 878 23.69 -0.43 21.24
C THR A 878 25.01 0.08 21.82
N ALA A 879 25.22 1.40 21.82
CA ALA A 879 26.46 1.99 22.35
C ALA A 879 26.54 1.96 23.89
N VAL A 880 25.58 1.34 24.58
CA VAL A 880 25.60 1.19 26.04
C VAL A 880 26.62 0.13 26.44
N THR A 881 27.53 0.49 27.35
CA THR A 881 28.47 -0.43 28.00
C THR A 881 28.47 -0.16 29.51
N PRO A 882 28.29 -1.18 30.37
CA PRO A 882 28.04 -2.59 30.06
C PRO A 882 26.62 -2.84 29.50
N GLN A 883 26.41 -3.95 28.80
CA GLN A 883 25.09 -4.35 28.29
C GLN A 883 24.38 -5.29 29.25
N PRO A 884 23.03 -5.28 29.29
CA PRO A 884 22.27 -6.22 30.10
C PRO A 884 22.38 -7.65 29.52
N PRO A 885 22.28 -8.70 30.35
CA PRO A 885 22.01 -10.05 29.88
C PRO A 885 20.87 -10.07 28.86
N THR A 886 21.15 -10.59 27.65
CA THR A 886 20.24 -10.50 26.50
C THR A 886 19.89 -11.88 25.94
N TRP A 887 18.61 -12.07 25.65
CA TRP A 887 18.04 -13.25 24.99
C TRP A 887 17.39 -12.84 23.66
N TYR A 888 17.25 -13.78 22.72
CA TYR A 888 16.80 -13.49 21.35
C TYR A 888 15.50 -14.22 21.01
N VAL A 889 14.61 -13.55 20.27
CA VAL A 889 13.33 -14.08 19.80
C VAL A 889 13.16 -13.76 18.31
N GLU A 890 12.66 -14.71 17.53
CA GLU A 890 12.30 -14.54 16.12
C GLU A 890 10.95 -13.81 15.99
N ALA A 891 10.93 -12.54 16.38
CA ALA A 891 9.77 -11.65 16.28
C ALA A 891 10.21 -10.22 15.95
N ALA A 892 9.45 -9.52 15.11
CA ALA A 892 9.62 -8.09 14.90
C ALA A 892 9.26 -7.30 16.16
N HIS A 893 9.66 -6.02 16.22
CA HIS A 893 9.54 -5.16 17.39
C HIS A 893 8.16 -5.23 18.06
N GLY A 894 7.10 -4.88 17.34
CA GLY A 894 5.74 -4.85 17.90
C GLY A 894 5.15 -6.22 18.23
N ASP A 895 5.73 -7.30 17.71
CA ASP A 895 5.27 -8.67 17.92
C ASP A 895 5.95 -9.32 19.15
N LEU A 896 6.99 -8.71 19.72
CA LEU A 896 7.65 -9.21 20.93
C LEU A 896 6.68 -9.35 22.11
N ALA A 897 5.75 -8.40 22.25
CA ALA A 897 4.71 -8.44 23.28
C ALA A 897 3.55 -9.39 22.95
N ASP A 898 3.48 -9.93 21.73
CA ASP A 898 2.46 -10.88 21.27
C ASP A 898 3.10 -12.12 20.63
N CYS A 899 4.15 -12.64 21.27
CA CYS A 899 4.84 -13.86 20.87
C CYS A 899 4.64 -14.97 21.91
N PRO A 900 3.56 -15.78 21.82
CA PRO A 900 3.26 -16.83 22.81
C PRO A 900 4.40 -17.82 23.07
N ALA A 901 5.25 -18.07 22.08
CA ALA A 901 6.42 -18.93 22.21
C ALA A 901 7.47 -18.38 23.20
N ALA A 902 7.54 -17.06 23.39
CA ALA A 902 8.50 -16.41 24.30
C ALA A 902 7.96 -16.25 25.73
N PHE A 903 6.64 -16.34 25.94
CA PHE A 903 6.03 -16.05 27.24
C PHE A 903 6.55 -16.92 28.40
N PRO A 904 6.79 -18.24 28.25
CA PRO A 904 7.41 -19.04 29.31
C PRO A 904 8.78 -18.49 29.74
N GLY A 905 9.62 -18.09 28.79
CA GLY A 905 10.92 -17.50 29.06
C GLY A 905 10.82 -16.15 29.76
N ILE A 906 9.83 -15.31 29.41
CA ILE A 906 9.56 -14.05 30.10
C ILE A 906 9.20 -14.29 31.57
N VAL A 907 8.38 -15.30 31.87
CA VAL A 907 8.02 -15.68 33.24
C VAL A 907 9.26 -16.14 34.03
N ASP A 908 10.14 -16.95 33.43
CA ASP A 908 11.41 -17.36 34.05
C ASP A 908 12.29 -16.16 34.39
N LEU A 909 12.42 -15.20 33.46
CA LEU A 909 13.20 -13.98 33.69
C LEU A 909 12.63 -13.15 34.86
N LEU A 910 11.31 -12.97 34.92
CA LEU A 910 10.65 -12.25 36.02
C LEU A 910 10.84 -12.95 37.38
N ARG A 911 10.88 -14.28 37.42
CA ARG A 911 11.07 -15.05 38.67
C ARG A 911 12.52 -15.18 39.10
N HIS A 912 13.42 -15.39 38.14
CA HIS A 912 14.75 -15.92 38.40
C HIS A 912 15.88 -15.04 37.86
N GLY A 913 15.56 -14.05 37.01
CA GLY A 913 16.54 -13.22 36.30
C GLY A 913 17.33 -13.98 35.24
N THR A 914 16.94 -15.20 34.89
CA THR A 914 17.59 -16.03 33.86
C THR A 914 16.60 -17.04 33.29
N THR A 915 16.83 -17.50 32.06
CA THR A 915 16.05 -18.57 31.43
C THR A 915 16.91 -19.37 30.46
N ALA A 916 16.59 -20.65 30.32
CA ALA A 916 17.13 -21.55 29.29
C ALA A 916 16.15 -21.78 28.12
N LEU A 917 14.94 -21.22 28.19
CA LEU A 917 13.89 -21.39 27.19
C LEU A 917 14.06 -20.45 25.99
N LEU A 918 14.94 -19.45 26.10
CA LEU A 918 15.30 -18.52 25.05
C LEU A 918 16.81 -18.61 24.76
N PRO A 919 17.24 -18.46 23.51
CA PRO A 919 18.66 -18.43 23.17
C PRO A 919 19.35 -17.14 23.63
N GLN A 920 20.59 -17.23 24.10
CA GLN A 920 21.45 -16.08 24.44
C GLN A 920 22.39 -15.65 23.29
N GLY A 921 22.35 -16.36 22.16
CA GLY A 921 23.07 -16.00 20.94
C GLY A 921 22.08 -15.74 19.80
N PRO A 922 22.33 -14.73 18.95
CA PRO A 922 21.48 -14.48 17.80
C PRO A 922 21.61 -15.60 16.75
N VAL A 923 20.50 -15.95 16.09
CA VAL A 923 20.53 -16.83 14.93
C VAL A 923 20.86 -15.99 13.70
N VAL A 924 22.13 -15.99 13.28
CA VAL A 924 22.60 -15.20 12.13
C VAL A 924 22.74 -16.09 10.88
N ALA A 925 22.22 -15.62 9.75
CA ALA A 925 22.48 -16.24 8.45
C ALA A 925 23.93 -15.99 8.03
N ARG A 926 24.68 -17.05 7.67
CA ARG A 926 26.14 -17.02 7.38
C ARG A 926 26.57 -16.12 6.20
N GLU A 927 25.64 -15.53 5.44
CA GLU A 927 25.91 -14.80 4.19
C GLU A 927 25.23 -13.41 4.11
N ALA A 928 24.66 -12.88 5.19
CA ALA A 928 24.01 -11.57 5.16
C ALA A 928 25.01 -10.41 5.21
N LEU A 929 24.78 -9.35 4.43
CA LEU A 929 25.54 -8.09 4.56
C LEU A 929 25.22 -7.42 5.90
N ASP A 930 26.25 -6.98 6.63
CA ASP A 930 26.08 -6.30 7.93
C ASP A 930 25.31 -4.97 7.81
N ARG A 931 25.51 -4.25 6.70
CA ARG A 931 24.82 -2.99 6.39
C ARG A 931 24.42 -2.93 4.90
N PHE A 932 23.21 -2.46 4.62
CA PHE A 932 22.68 -2.29 3.27
C PHE A 932 21.69 -1.12 3.21
N ALA A 933 21.32 -0.67 2.01
CA ALA A 933 20.32 0.38 1.85
C ALA A 933 18.95 -0.09 2.37
N MET A 934 18.33 0.68 3.27
CA MET A 934 17.01 0.36 3.79
C MET A 934 16.00 0.22 2.63
N PRO A 935 15.29 -0.90 2.52
CA PRO A 935 14.24 -1.05 1.52
C PRO A 935 13.20 0.06 1.67
N ALA A 936 12.75 0.62 0.55
CA ALA A 936 11.69 1.62 0.58
C ALA A 936 10.39 0.99 1.08
N GLU A 937 9.74 1.63 2.05
CA GLU A 937 8.42 1.21 2.51
C GLU A 937 7.42 1.34 1.34
N PRO A 938 6.63 0.31 1.00
CA PRO A 938 5.66 0.40 -0.09
C PRO A 938 4.60 1.47 0.22
N MET A 939 3.93 1.96 -0.83
CA MET A 939 2.73 2.76 -0.62
C MET A 939 1.67 1.90 0.07
N PRO A 940 1.04 2.38 1.15
CA PRO A 940 0.00 1.60 1.80
C PRO A 940 -1.32 1.67 1.05
N LEU A 941 -2.17 0.66 1.27
CA LEU A 941 -3.59 0.71 0.94
C LEU A 941 -4.30 1.71 1.87
N PHE A 942 -5.52 2.12 1.54
CA PHE A 942 -6.33 2.92 2.46
C PHE A 942 -6.45 2.18 3.80
N PRO A 943 -5.96 2.74 4.92
CA PRO A 943 -5.68 1.95 6.11
C PRO A 943 -6.95 1.65 6.92
N THR A 944 -6.98 0.47 7.53
CA THR A 944 -7.91 0.14 8.62
C THR A 944 -7.34 0.57 9.97
N GLU A 945 -8.13 0.45 11.04
CA GLU A 945 -7.66 0.66 12.41
C GLU A 945 -6.44 -0.20 12.76
N HIS A 946 -6.51 -1.49 12.44
CA HIS A 946 -5.38 -2.39 12.65
C HIS A 946 -4.14 -1.95 11.87
N ASP A 947 -4.28 -1.48 10.62
CA ASP A 947 -3.13 -1.03 9.86
C ASP A 947 -2.42 0.17 10.53
N VAL A 948 -3.17 1.09 11.13
CA VAL A 948 -2.62 2.22 11.89
C VAL A 948 -1.94 1.74 13.17
N LEU A 949 -2.64 0.93 13.98
CA LEU A 949 -2.10 0.38 15.23
C LEU A 949 -0.83 -0.45 14.99
N HIS A 950 -0.88 -1.40 14.05
CA HIS A 950 0.26 -2.25 13.69
C HIS A 950 1.43 -1.44 13.14
N ALA A 951 1.18 -0.36 12.37
CA ALA A 951 2.25 0.53 11.91
C ALA A 951 2.93 1.26 13.06
N GLY A 952 2.16 1.86 13.98
CA GLY A 952 2.70 2.59 15.14
C GLY A 952 3.48 1.68 16.09
N LEU A 953 2.97 0.48 16.33
CA LEU A 953 3.59 -0.52 17.20
C LEU A 953 4.81 -1.21 16.56
N GLY A 954 5.01 -1.08 15.24
CA GLY A 954 6.09 -1.78 14.53
C GLY A 954 5.84 -3.29 14.41
N ARG A 955 4.58 -3.71 14.25
CA ARG A 955 4.20 -5.11 14.06
C ARG A 955 4.38 -5.57 12.61
N SER A 956 4.62 -6.87 12.45
CA SER A 956 4.58 -7.53 11.15
C SER A 956 3.15 -7.51 10.59
N LYS A 957 3.03 -7.48 9.26
CA LYS A 957 1.74 -7.68 8.60
C LYS A 957 1.34 -9.15 8.76
N GLN A 958 0.12 -9.42 9.23
CA GLN A 958 -0.43 -10.78 9.25
C GLN A 958 -0.88 -11.16 7.83
N ARG A 959 -0.38 -12.28 7.29
CA ARG A 959 -0.86 -12.81 6.01
C ARG A 959 -2.11 -13.66 6.23
N ARG A 960 -3.13 -13.49 5.38
CA ARG A 960 -4.30 -14.37 5.40
C ARG A 960 -3.86 -15.78 5.03
N GLN A 961 -4.14 -16.72 5.93
CA GLN A 961 -3.93 -18.13 5.63
C GLN A 961 -5.07 -18.60 4.73
N ALA A 962 -4.72 -19.29 3.65
CA ALA A 962 -5.71 -20.00 2.85
C ALA A 962 -6.49 -20.96 3.75
N SER A 963 -7.80 -21.09 3.54
CA SER A 963 -8.57 -22.18 4.16
C SER A 963 -7.93 -23.48 3.71
N GLN A 964 -7.16 -24.11 4.60
CA GLN A 964 -6.50 -25.36 4.29
C GLN A 964 -7.62 -26.38 4.12
N GLY A 965 -7.71 -26.97 2.92
CA GLY A 965 -8.51 -28.17 2.73
C GLY A 965 -8.10 -29.24 3.75
N PRO A 966 -8.93 -30.27 3.97
CA PRO A 966 -8.61 -31.34 4.92
C PRO A 966 -7.20 -31.88 4.65
N ARG A 967 -6.30 -31.74 5.63
CA ARG A 967 -4.93 -32.24 5.54
C ARG A 967 -4.96 -33.75 5.73
N ALA A 968 -4.39 -34.48 4.77
CA ALA A 968 -4.04 -35.88 4.98
C ALA A 968 -2.60 -35.95 5.53
N THR A 969 -2.41 -36.64 6.65
CA THR A 969 -1.07 -36.97 7.14
C THR A 969 -0.53 -38.11 6.29
N VAL A 970 0.49 -37.83 5.47
CA VAL A 970 1.17 -38.84 4.67
C VAL A 970 2.45 -39.23 5.39
N SER A 971 2.59 -40.52 5.68
CA SER A 971 3.82 -41.11 6.23
C SER A 971 4.39 -42.12 5.25
N ILE A 972 5.70 -42.09 5.03
CA ILE A 972 6.39 -43.15 4.29
C ILE A 972 6.78 -44.23 5.28
N VAL A 973 6.32 -45.45 5.06
CA VAL A 973 6.64 -46.61 5.89
C VAL A 973 7.30 -47.65 5.00
N HIS A 974 8.46 -48.18 5.42
CA HIS A 974 9.11 -49.29 4.75
C HIS A 974 8.64 -50.61 5.39
N GLY A 975 7.84 -51.40 4.65
CA GLY A 975 7.26 -52.65 5.16
C GLY A 975 6.71 -53.53 4.06
N SER A 976 6.37 -54.77 4.41
CA SER A 976 5.77 -55.72 3.46
C SER A 976 4.26 -55.48 3.31
N LEU A 977 3.77 -55.46 2.07
CA LEU A 977 2.34 -55.35 1.74
C LEU A 977 1.49 -56.49 2.33
N ALA A 978 2.11 -57.62 2.70
CA ALA A 978 1.44 -58.76 3.33
C ALA A 978 0.79 -58.41 4.69
N PHE A 979 1.18 -57.29 5.30
CA PHE A 979 0.66 -56.84 6.60
C PHE A 979 -0.29 -55.63 6.49
N ALA A 980 -0.71 -55.24 5.28
CA ALA A 980 -1.65 -54.15 5.09
C ALA A 980 -3.05 -54.53 5.63
N THR A 981 -3.54 -53.78 6.61
CA THR A 981 -4.88 -53.98 7.21
C THR A 981 -6.01 -53.36 6.38
N TYR A 982 -5.66 -52.48 5.43
CA TYR A 982 -6.60 -51.73 4.60
C TYR A 982 -6.32 -51.97 3.10
N PRO A 983 -7.32 -51.78 2.22
CA PRO A 983 -7.12 -51.87 0.77
C PRO A 983 -5.98 -50.96 0.31
N VAL A 984 -5.09 -51.53 -0.50
CA VAL A 984 -3.93 -50.82 -1.05
C VAL A 984 -4.29 -50.29 -2.43
N MET A 985 -4.14 -48.97 -2.63
CA MET A 985 -4.22 -48.35 -3.95
C MET A 985 -2.80 -48.20 -4.49
N VAL A 986 -2.55 -48.76 -5.67
CA VAL A 986 -1.26 -48.65 -6.37
C VAL A 986 -1.40 -47.57 -7.43
N GLY A 987 -0.50 -46.59 -7.41
CA GLY A 987 -0.45 -45.50 -8.38
C GLY A 987 0.76 -45.65 -9.30
N HIS A 988 0.59 -45.34 -10.58
CA HIS A 988 1.65 -45.41 -11.60
C HIS A 988 1.85 -44.05 -12.25
N TYR A 989 3.07 -43.80 -12.73
CA TYR A 989 3.30 -42.64 -13.55
C TYR A 989 2.67 -42.85 -14.93
N GLN A 990 2.19 -41.75 -15.52
CA GLN A 990 1.62 -41.77 -16.86
C GLN A 990 2.68 -42.22 -17.87
N GLY A 991 2.49 -43.41 -18.47
CA GLY A 991 3.41 -44.01 -19.43
C GLY A 991 4.15 -45.26 -18.94
N ASP A 992 4.00 -45.64 -17.67
CA ASP A 992 4.59 -46.87 -17.15
C ASP A 992 3.86 -48.12 -17.67
N THR A 993 4.63 -49.19 -17.89
CA THR A 993 4.10 -50.49 -18.29
C THR A 993 3.81 -51.31 -17.03
N PHE A 994 2.57 -51.74 -16.83
CA PHE A 994 2.17 -52.59 -15.71
C PHE A 994 2.71 -54.02 -15.89
N VAL A 995 3.32 -54.62 -14.86
CA VAL A 995 3.83 -56.00 -14.94
C VAL A 995 3.54 -56.79 -13.67
N SER A 996 3.06 -58.03 -13.81
CA SER A 996 2.82 -58.99 -12.71
C SER A 996 1.73 -58.54 -11.72
N ALA A 997 1.96 -58.56 -10.40
CA ALA A 997 0.95 -58.29 -9.36
C ALA A 997 0.30 -56.89 -9.39
N GLU A 998 0.71 -56.04 -10.32
CA GLU A 998 0.18 -54.71 -10.62
C GLU A 998 -0.86 -54.71 -11.76
N ALA A 999 -1.01 -55.83 -12.48
CA ALA A 999 -2.04 -56.09 -13.50
C ALA A 999 -3.12 -57.05 -12.95
#